data_AF-A0A7L4TND0-F1
#
_entry.id   AF-A0A7L4TND0-F1
#
_cell.length_a   1.000
_cell.length_b   1.000
_cell.length_c   1.000
_cell.angle_alpha   90.00
_cell.angle_beta   90.00
_cell.angle_gamma   90.00
#
_symmetry.space_group_name_H-M   'P 1'
#
loop_
_entity.id
_entity.type
_entity.pdbx_description
1 polymer ?
#
loop_
_entity_poly.entity_id
_entity_poly.type
_entity_poly.pdbx_seq_one_letter_code
_entity_poly.pdbx_strand_id
1 'polypeptide(L)'
;MPDQSIGLAPYHIPKLPFGNYNIVANLNQKSNNDQIESTVLNEGNKQEIKFLVAGYNATIPQNEILAVYPPIEHIGNFAGTFPHIQFRRSTLPWEYEIKNGSDRLPYIFLVLLKEDELSQIKIIETDTNQLDNSTESLDEPKPLKVLNCNNSELFPKADLIKNLAHVRVQEHTEIKNLNLPKETSILVSHRMVEPNTKYRAFVCYYAKEMTDKYKMITDIVTHPNSCVILNEWSFESIGADLYQIDKDKLKNHPVYNIFSENLKDSEIDTLKEIKSYTNAILKELIEKNEEYLKDRKLRWEKWDKKNDIKGFEDQEKNEEGNNQILEYLQYNGKNLKGYLHELKLQPFKTKQYNNLPGDTIQKLLNIGKVSLEHQLKAGGKMVSWYQGPFTNNKSKFNILEKFETVPDHQDYLNLFNEDTGMYDMTYSAAWQLGRLMIMNDNKVLQELKKWKYELELYNLVLEQNKLSHLPDLSIQEPSIPDMLMNYVTELIRFRNFPLYYLLPHPELSTEESIKYFKIDNSWTIAFLFGIFSAGPRLSLVDFKKYLFENPKNLFKENLKSLMPKESDKIDDFFKEFDNPECKKKRQDIEIFSDLISQIKNELWYVFNLKKDYYGILLQSQTIKNWPHLVVELNESHNFHYVTTINNTLRLYITDKPFSSIELYLKNENAHFGKEYKSSDNKFITTYQDSVTTANNNLYKQPRVVFNIK
;
A
#
# COMPACT_ATOMS: atom_id res chain seq x y z
N MET A 1 -13.92 -19.06 1.97
CA MET A 1 -13.19 -17.93 1.36
C MET A 1 -13.98 -17.57 0.11
N PRO A 2 -14.41 -16.31 -0.12
CA PRO A 2 -14.96 -15.96 -1.43
C PRO A 2 -13.80 -16.03 -2.42
N ASP A 3 -14.00 -16.74 -3.53
CA ASP A 3 -12.99 -17.05 -4.53
C ASP A 3 -12.29 -15.79 -5.04
N GLN A 4 -11.02 -15.63 -4.69
CA GLN A 4 -10.12 -14.65 -5.31
C GLN A 4 -9.85 -15.15 -6.73
N SER A 5 -10.43 -14.49 -7.73
CA SER A 5 -10.22 -14.85 -9.13
C SER A 5 -9.42 -13.76 -9.84
N ILE A 6 -8.24 -14.15 -10.34
CA ILE A 6 -7.39 -13.34 -11.20
C ILE A 6 -7.29 -14.08 -12.54
N GLY A 7 -7.54 -13.40 -13.64
CA GLY A 7 -7.29 -13.98 -14.96
C GLY A 7 -7.09 -12.96 -16.05
N LEU A 8 -6.81 -13.49 -17.23
CA LEU A 8 -6.51 -12.74 -18.44
C LEU A 8 -7.58 -13.05 -19.49
N ALA A 9 -8.15 -12.01 -20.06
CA ALA A 9 -9.01 -12.06 -21.22
C ALA A 9 -8.28 -11.45 -22.43
N PRO A 10 -8.48 -12.00 -23.64
CA PRO A 10 -7.73 -11.57 -24.82
C PRO A 10 -8.11 -10.18 -25.30
N TYR A 11 -9.37 -9.76 -25.14
CA TYR A 11 -9.86 -8.44 -25.56
C TYR A 11 -11.09 -8.01 -24.77
N HIS A 12 -11.32 -6.70 -24.69
CA HIS A 12 -12.60 -6.11 -24.28
C HIS A 12 -12.98 -5.06 -25.32
N ILE A 13 -13.90 -5.44 -26.21
CA ILE A 13 -14.35 -4.58 -27.30
C ILE A 13 -15.48 -3.67 -26.78
N PRO A 14 -15.37 -2.34 -26.90
CA PRO A 14 -16.44 -1.43 -26.51
C PRO A 14 -17.66 -1.61 -27.42
N LYS A 15 -18.87 -1.41 -26.85
CA LYS A 15 -20.14 -1.55 -27.59
C LYS A 15 -20.30 -0.54 -28.72
N LEU A 16 -19.75 0.66 -28.53
CA LEU A 16 -19.70 1.71 -29.53
C LEU A 16 -18.22 2.10 -29.70
N PRO A 17 -17.63 1.92 -30.89
CA PRO A 17 -16.27 2.39 -31.15
C PRO A 17 -16.21 3.92 -31.20
N PHE A 18 -15.00 4.47 -31.23
CA PHE A 18 -14.79 5.89 -31.45
C PHE A 18 -15.42 6.34 -32.78
N GLY A 19 -16.11 7.49 -32.76
CA GLY A 19 -16.66 8.08 -33.97
C GLY A 19 -17.75 9.12 -33.71
N ASN A 20 -18.12 9.80 -34.80
CA ASN A 20 -19.28 10.69 -34.83
C ASN A 20 -20.53 9.87 -35.12
N TYR A 21 -21.48 9.90 -34.20
CA TYR A 21 -22.76 9.19 -34.34
C TYR A 21 -23.90 10.17 -34.47
N ASN A 22 -24.77 9.88 -35.43
CA ASN A 22 -26.01 10.60 -35.63
C ASN A 22 -27.17 9.65 -35.32
N ILE A 23 -27.90 9.88 -34.24
CA ILE A 23 -29.18 9.20 -33.99
C ILE A 23 -30.25 9.99 -34.70
N VAL A 24 -30.93 9.35 -35.65
CA VAL A 24 -32.07 9.90 -36.37
C VAL A 24 -33.34 9.24 -35.85
N ALA A 25 -34.19 9.99 -35.15
CA ALA A 25 -35.50 9.53 -34.72
C ALA A 25 -36.55 9.90 -35.78
N ASN A 26 -37.21 8.90 -36.37
CA ASN A 26 -38.32 9.08 -37.32
C ASN A 26 -39.64 8.75 -36.63
N LEU A 27 -40.57 9.70 -36.54
CA LEU A 27 -41.92 9.46 -36.03
C LEU A 27 -42.86 9.05 -37.18
N ASN A 28 -43.15 7.76 -37.29
CA ASN A 28 -44.13 7.26 -38.25
C ASN A 28 -45.54 7.29 -37.63
N GLN A 29 -46.34 8.30 -37.97
CA GLN A 29 -47.79 8.26 -37.71
C GLN A 29 -48.45 7.34 -38.75
N LYS A 30 -48.96 6.18 -38.32
CA LYS A 30 -49.89 5.38 -39.13
C LYS A 30 -51.30 5.90 -38.89
N SER A 31 -51.89 6.53 -39.91
CA SER A 31 -53.33 6.76 -39.96
C SER A 31 -54.01 5.49 -40.48
N ASN A 32 -54.98 4.96 -39.73
CA ASN A 32 -55.88 3.91 -40.20
C ASN A 32 -56.92 4.56 -41.10
N ASN A 33 -56.65 4.62 -42.41
CA ASN A 33 -57.64 4.44 -43.48
C ASN A 33 -56.93 4.40 -44.84
N ASP A 34 -57.45 3.53 -45.70
CA ASP A 34 -56.85 3.05 -46.95
C ASP A 34 -56.49 4.14 -47.98
N GLN A 35 -55.41 3.84 -48.71
CA GLN A 35 -55.00 4.33 -50.04
C GLN A 35 -55.06 5.84 -50.29
N ILE A 36 -53.88 6.48 -50.35
CA ILE A 36 -53.41 7.37 -51.44
C ILE A 36 -51.92 7.69 -51.19
N GLU A 37 -51.14 7.41 -52.23
CA GLU A 37 -49.87 7.99 -52.69
C GLU A 37 -48.78 8.46 -51.70
N SER A 38 -47.62 7.85 -51.89
CA SER A 38 -46.30 8.38 -51.59
C SER A 38 -46.08 9.79 -52.17
N THR A 39 -46.24 10.82 -51.36
CA THR A 39 -45.64 12.18 -51.47
C THR A 39 -46.28 12.99 -50.33
N VAL A 40 -45.67 13.20 -49.17
CA VAL A 40 -44.54 14.08 -48.88
C VAL A 40 -43.97 13.60 -47.54
N LEU A 41 -42.70 13.19 -47.50
CA LEU A 41 -41.97 13.03 -46.25
C LEU A 41 -41.78 14.43 -45.67
N ASN A 42 -42.61 14.84 -44.71
CA ASN A 42 -42.39 16.07 -43.96
C ASN A 42 -41.01 15.97 -43.29
N GLU A 43 -40.06 16.81 -43.74
CA GLU A 43 -38.74 17.00 -43.13
C GLU A 43 -38.84 17.42 -41.64
N GLY A 44 -40.02 17.84 -41.19
CA GLY A 44 -40.30 18.26 -39.81
C GLY A 44 -40.41 17.16 -38.75
N ASN A 45 -40.41 15.86 -39.10
CA ASN A 45 -40.52 14.76 -38.13
C ASN A 45 -39.22 13.93 -37.98
N LYS A 46 -38.07 14.54 -38.26
CA LYS A 46 -36.75 13.97 -38.00
C LYS A 46 -36.06 14.76 -36.89
N GLN A 47 -35.83 14.13 -35.74
CA GLN A 47 -34.92 14.67 -34.74
C GLN A 47 -33.56 13.99 -34.90
N GLU A 48 -32.52 14.78 -35.13
CA GLU A 48 -31.14 14.32 -35.22
C GLU A 48 -30.38 14.73 -33.95
N ILE A 49 -29.85 13.76 -33.22
CA ILE A 49 -28.90 14.00 -32.13
C ILE A 49 -27.54 13.53 -32.61
N LYS A 50 -26.61 14.47 -32.71
CA LYS A 50 -25.20 14.20 -33.02
C LYS A 50 -24.43 14.11 -31.70
N PHE A 51 -23.71 13.03 -31.49
CA PHE A 51 -22.81 12.90 -30.35
C PHE A 51 -21.50 12.24 -30.78
N LEU A 52 -20.43 12.61 -30.10
CA LEU A 52 -19.08 12.08 -30.33
C LEU A 52 -18.75 11.09 -29.20
N VAL A 53 -18.34 9.88 -29.58
CA VAL A 53 -17.69 8.96 -28.65
C VAL A 53 -16.20 9.29 -28.65
N ALA A 54 -15.71 9.90 -27.58
CA ALA A 54 -14.32 10.36 -27.46
C ALA A 54 -13.34 9.20 -27.18
N GLY A 55 -12.11 9.32 -27.70
CA GLY A 55 -11.00 8.38 -27.56
C GLY A 55 -9.67 9.12 -27.60
N TYR A 56 -8.56 8.46 -27.22
CA TYR A 56 -7.25 9.09 -27.16
C TYR A 56 -6.45 8.85 -28.45
N ASN A 57 -6.28 9.91 -29.26
CA ASN A 57 -5.49 9.90 -30.50
C ASN A 57 -4.28 10.85 -30.49
N ALA A 58 -4.12 11.68 -29.45
CA ALA A 58 -3.02 12.64 -29.31
C ALA A 58 -2.15 12.36 -28.07
N THR A 59 -2.74 12.29 -26.87
CA THR A 59 -2.02 12.01 -25.63
C THR A 59 -2.92 11.25 -24.67
N ILE A 60 -2.38 10.25 -23.98
CA ILE A 60 -3.08 9.57 -22.89
C ILE A 60 -2.81 10.34 -21.58
N PRO A 61 -3.85 10.78 -20.85
CA PRO A 61 -3.67 11.51 -19.60
C PRO A 61 -3.11 10.61 -18.49
N GLN A 62 -2.29 11.17 -17.61
CA GLN A 62 -1.61 10.41 -16.55
C GLN A 62 -2.57 9.70 -15.59
N ASN A 63 -3.77 10.25 -15.37
CA ASN A 63 -4.79 9.64 -14.51
C ASN A 63 -5.34 8.31 -15.06
N GLU A 64 -5.16 8.04 -16.35
CA GLU A 64 -5.58 6.80 -17.01
C GLU A 64 -4.57 5.67 -16.78
N ILE A 65 -3.30 6.03 -16.53
CA ILE A 65 -2.21 5.07 -16.33
C ILE A 65 -2.22 4.61 -14.87
N LEU A 66 -2.34 3.29 -14.67
CA LEU A 66 -2.27 2.68 -13.33
C LEU A 66 -0.84 2.36 -12.91
N ALA A 67 -0.08 1.77 -13.82
CA ALA A 67 1.28 1.32 -13.55
C ALA A 67 2.08 1.21 -14.84
N VAL A 68 3.39 1.39 -14.72
CA VAL A 68 4.38 1.28 -15.80
C VAL A 68 5.55 0.46 -15.27
N TYR A 69 6.03 -0.49 -16.08
CA TYR A 69 7.20 -1.30 -15.76
C TYR A 69 8.11 -1.47 -16.99
N PRO A 70 9.43 -1.31 -16.88
CA PRO A 70 10.15 -0.74 -15.74
C PRO A 70 9.68 0.68 -15.36
N PRO A 71 9.82 1.11 -14.09
CA PRO A 71 9.32 2.40 -13.64
C PRO A 71 9.98 3.59 -14.34
N ILE A 72 9.27 4.71 -14.39
CA ILE A 72 9.73 5.96 -15.03
C ILE A 72 11.03 6.43 -14.38
N GLU A 73 12.03 6.73 -15.22
CA GLU A 73 13.35 7.25 -14.86
C GLU A 73 14.11 6.40 -13.83
N HIS A 74 13.75 5.11 -13.70
CA HIS A 74 14.41 4.20 -12.78
C HIS A 74 15.62 3.52 -13.40
N ILE A 75 16.59 3.22 -12.53
CA ILE A 75 17.81 2.50 -12.86
C ILE A 75 17.82 1.20 -12.03
N GLY A 76 17.86 0.05 -12.68
CA GLY A 76 17.83 -1.24 -11.97
C GLY A 76 18.09 -2.44 -12.87
N ASN A 77 18.17 -3.64 -12.29
CA ASN A 77 18.28 -4.87 -13.08
C ASN A 77 16.93 -5.23 -13.70
N PHE A 78 16.72 -4.81 -14.94
CA PHE A 78 15.52 -5.10 -15.74
C PHE A 78 15.79 -6.10 -16.85
N ALA A 79 17.02 -6.63 -16.94
CA ALA A 79 17.43 -7.55 -18.01
C ALA A 79 16.54 -8.80 -18.05
N GLY A 80 16.11 -9.19 -19.24
CA GLY A 80 15.23 -10.35 -19.47
C GLY A 80 13.75 -10.11 -19.19
N THR A 81 13.36 -8.88 -18.82
CA THR A 81 11.94 -8.52 -18.65
C THR A 81 11.33 -7.93 -19.92
N PHE A 82 10.03 -8.13 -20.10
CA PHE A 82 9.25 -7.41 -21.12
C PHE A 82 8.60 -6.18 -20.47
N PRO A 83 8.92 -4.96 -20.95
CA PRO A 83 8.26 -3.76 -20.48
C PRO A 83 6.76 -3.81 -20.73
N HIS A 84 5.97 -3.27 -19.81
CA HIS A 84 4.52 -3.23 -19.92
C HIS A 84 3.93 -1.99 -19.25
N ILE A 85 2.73 -1.61 -19.71
CA ILE A 85 1.94 -0.49 -19.17
C ILE A 85 0.51 -0.95 -18.93
N GLN A 86 -0.07 -0.53 -17.80
CA GLN A 86 -1.43 -0.87 -17.39
C GLN A 86 -2.31 0.38 -17.33
N PHE A 87 -3.52 0.28 -17.89
CA PHE A 87 -4.51 1.37 -17.90
C PHE A 87 -5.74 1.05 -17.07
N ARG A 88 -6.43 2.10 -16.60
CA ARG A 88 -7.68 2.03 -15.85
C ARG A 88 -8.81 1.42 -16.67
N ARG A 89 -9.01 1.88 -17.92
CA ARG A 89 -10.07 1.34 -18.78
C ARG A 89 -9.61 0.05 -19.46
N SER A 90 -10.41 -1.00 -19.33
CA SER A 90 -10.19 -2.29 -20.01
C SER A 90 -10.40 -2.21 -21.52
N THR A 91 -11.24 -1.30 -22.00
CA THR A 91 -11.52 -1.13 -23.44
C THR A 91 -10.49 -0.29 -24.18
N LEU A 92 -9.59 0.41 -23.47
CA LEU A 92 -8.71 1.43 -24.06
C LEU A 92 -8.00 0.93 -25.32
N PRO A 93 -7.35 -0.25 -25.37
CA PRO A 93 -6.64 -0.67 -26.58
C PRO A 93 -7.52 -0.94 -27.80
N TRP A 94 -8.83 -1.11 -27.62
CA TRP A 94 -9.79 -1.50 -28.67
C TRP A 94 -10.82 -0.41 -28.98
N GLU A 95 -10.62 0.83 -28.53
CA GLU A 95 -11.54 1.96 -28.78
C GLU A 95 -11.68 2.31 -30.27
N TYR A 96 -10.59 2.16 -31.05
CA TYR A 96 -10.60 2.34 -32.50
C TYR A 96 -10.78 0.99 -33.21
N GLU A 97 -11.51 0.99 -34.32
CA GLU A 97 -11.68 -0.19 -35.15
C GLU A 97 -10.52 -0.34 -36.13
N ILE A 98 -9.54 -1.17 -35.77
CA ILE A 98 -8.43 -1.56 -36.64
C ILE A 98 -8.56 -3.03 -36.99
N LYS A 99 -8.35 -3.35 -38.27
CA LYS A 99 -8.46 -4.71 -38.80
C LYS A 99 -7.20 -5.14 -39.52
N ASN A 100 -6.93 -6.44 -39.46
CA ASN A 100 -6.00 -7.13 -40.34
C ASN A 100 -6.74 -8.34 -40.92
N GLY A 101 -7.23 -8.22 -42.15
CA GLY A 101 -8.16 -9.21 -42.72
C GLY A 101 -9.48 -9.27 -41.95
N SER A 102 -9.81 -10.43 -41.38
CA SER A 102 -11.03 -10.65 -40.58
C SER A 102 -10.88 -10.28 -39.10
N ASP A 103 -9.65 -10.12 -38.60
CA ASP A 103 -9.36 -10.02 -37.18
C ASP A 103 -9.27 -8.56 -36.72
N ARG A 104 -9.92 -8.24 -35.59
CA ARG A 104 -9.82 -6.93 -34.93
C ARG A 104 -8.56 -6.85 -34.09
N LEU A 105 -7.76 -5.80 -34.29
CA LEU A 105 -6.52 -5.56 -33.59
C LEU A 105 -6.66 -4.40 -32.57
N PRO A 106 -5.85 -4.39 -31.50
CA PRO A 106 -5.71 -3.21 -30.66
C PRO A 106 -4.98 -2.10 -31.47
N TYR A 107 -5.39 -0.84 -31.30
CA TYR A 107 -4.79 0.26 -32.05
C TYR A 107 -3.48 0.76 -31.46
N ILE A 108 -3.29 0.56 -30.16
CA ILE A 108 -2.08 0.93 -29.44
C ILE A 108 -1.21 -0.29 -29.18
N PHE A 109 0.10 -0.06 -29.24
CA PHE A 109 1.13 -1.04 -28.91
C PHE A 109 2.32 -0.35 -28.24
N LEU A 110 3.19 -1.15 -27.63
CA LEU A 110 4.36 -0.66 -26.92
C LEU A 110 5.64 -0.92 -27.73
N VAL A 111 6.33 0.16 -28.11
CA VAL A 111 7.62 0.13 -28.80
C VAL A 111 8.73 0.39 -27.80
N LEU A 112 9.77 -0.44 -27.83
CA LEU A 112 10.95 -0.30 -26.99
C LEU A 112 12.16 0.00 -27.86
N LEU A 113 12.82 1.13 -27.61
CA LEU A 113 13.98 1.61 -28.37
C LEU A 113 15.16 1.85 -27.45
N LYS A 114 16.35 1.42 -27.88
CA LYS A 114 17.61 1.74 -27.20
C LYS A 114 17.98 3.20 -27.43
N GLU A 115 18.73 3.81 -26.53
CA GLU A 115 19.20 5.19 -26.72
C GLU A 115 20.06 5.33 -27.98
N ASP A 116 20.86 4.32 -28.32
CA ASP A 116 21.65 4.30 -29.56
C ASP A 116 20.79 4.24 -30.83
N GLU A 117 19.64 3.55 -30.76
CA GLU A 117 18.69 3.40 -31.87
C GLU A 117 17.89 4.69 -32.14
N LEU A 118 17.75 5.57 -31.14
CA LEU A 118 17.08 6.87 -31.30
C LEU A 118 17.78 7.75 -32.34
N SER A 119 19.09 7.59 -32.52
CA SER A 119 19.84 8.32 -33.55
C SER A 119 19.41 7.99 -34.98
N GLN A 120 18.81 6.81 -35.20
CA GLN A 120 18.33 6.33 -36.49
C GLN A 120 16.86 6.70 -36.76
N ILE A 121 16.19 7.35 -35.79
CA ILE A 121 14.76 7.64 -35.80
C ILE A 121 14.55 9.14 -35.78
N LYS A 122 13.62 9.63 -36.62
CA LYS A 122 13.21 11.04 -36.58
C LYS A 122 11.94 11.17 -35.76
N ILE A 123 12.03 11.86 -34.64
CA ILE A 123 10.87 12.29 -33.84
C ILE A 123 10.47 13.67 -34.34
N ILE A 124 9.30 13.77 -34.95
CA ILE A 124 8.74 15.03 -35.45
C ILE A 124 7.72 15.51 -34.42
N GLU A 125 7.96 16.69 -33.85
CA GLU A 125 7.00 17.35 -32.94
C GLU A 125 6.07 18.25 -33.76
N THR A 126 4.78 17.97 -33.67
CA THR A 126 3.71 18.60 -34.44
C THR A 126 2.49 18.82 -33.54
N ASP A 127 1.32 19.04 -34.13
CA ASP A 127 0.10 19.39 -33.42
C ASP A 127 -1.13 18.63 -33.99
N THR A 128 -2.23 18.57 -33.24
CA THR A 128 -3.43 17.79 -33.63
C THR A 128 -4.11 18.29 -34.90
N ASN A 129 -3.78 19.51 -35.37
CA ASN A 129 -4.19 20.03 -36.67
C ASN A 129 -3.67 19.19 -37.85
N GLN A 130 -2.56 18.48 -37.65
CA GLN A 130 -1.97 17.59 -38.65
C GLN A 130 -2.60 16.19 -38.64
N LEU A 131 -3.55 15.87 -37.75
CA LEU A 131 -4.29 14.61 -37.80
C LEU A 131 -5.50 14.71 -38.75
N ASP A 132 -5.67 13.72 -39.61
CA ASP A 132 -6.89 13.56 -40.41
C ASP A 132 -8.09 13.26 -39.49
N ASN A 133 -9.16 14.05 -39.59
CA ASN A 133 -10.33 14.01 -38.70
C ASN A 133 -10.05 14.31 -37.20
N SER A 134 -9.18 15.27 -36.89
CA SER A 134 -9.07 15.78 -35.51
C SER A 134 -10.43 16.25 -34.99
N THR A 135 -10.82 15.79 -33.81
CA THR A 135 -12.03 16.21 -33.09
C THR A 135 -11.78 17.42 -32.18
N GLU A 136 -10.55 17.93 -32.16
CA GLU A 136 -10.15 19.07 -31.34
C GLU A 136 -10.39 20.39 -32.06
N SER A 137 -10.65 21.46 -31.30
CA SER A 137 -10.82 22.79 -31.87
C SER A 137 -9.52 23.27 -32.50
N LEU A 138 -9.62 23.83 -33.72
CA LEU A 138 -8.50 24.41 -34.46
C LEU A 138 -7.74 25.50 -33.67
N ASP A 139 -8.42 26.14 -32.71
CA ASP A 139 -7.89 27.22 -31.88
C ASP A 139 -7.07 26.73 -30.65
N GLU A 140 -7.19 25.45 -30.27
CA GLU A 140 -6.46 24.86 -29.12
C GLU A 140 -5.86 23.49 -29.48
N PRO A 141 -4.84 23.43 -30.35
CA PRO A 141 -4.28 22.15 -30.77
C PRO A 141 -3.38 21.55 -29.68
N LYS A 142 -3.47 20.23 -29.49
CA LYS A 142 -2.59 19.50 -28.57
C LYS A 142 -1.26 19.12 -29.23
N PRO A 143 -0.18 19.02 -28.44
CA PRO A 143 1.10 18.56 -28.95
C PRO A 143 1.00 17.11 -29.42
N LEU A 144 1.56 16.84 -30.60
CA LEU A 144 1.63 15.53 -31.22
C LEU A 144 3.10 15.19 -31.46
N LYS A 145 3.50 13.93 -31.24
CA LYS A 145 4.84 13.46 -31.61
C LYS A 145 4.70 12.28 -32.56
N VAL A 146 5.43 12.32 -33.67
CA VAL A 146 5.43 11.26 -34.68
C VAL A 146 6.82 10.64 -34.78
N LEU A 147 6.89 9.32 -34.62
CA LEU A 147 8.08 8.52 -34.87
C LEU A 147 8.07 8.06 -36.33
N ASN A 148 9.07 8.48 -37.10
CA ASN A 148 9.32 7.96 -38.43
C ASN A 148 10.62 7.14 -38.42
N CYS A 149 10.52 5.87 -38.79
CA CYS A 149 11.65 4.96 -38.83
C CYS A 149 11.80 4.33 -40.22
N ASN A 150 13.04 4.34 -40.72
CA ASN A 150 13.39 3.68 -41.98
C ASN A 150 13.51 2.15 -41.82
N ASN A 151 13.66 1.64 -40.60
CA ASN A 151 13.78 0.22 -40.30
C ASN A 151 12.46 -0.31 -39.70
N SER A 152 11.69 -1.04 -40.51
CA SER A 152 10.40 -1.60 -40.11
C SER A 152 10.48 -2.73 -39.07
N GLU A 153 11.68 -3.25 -38.79
CA GLU A 153 11.89 -4.30 -37.78
C GLU A 153 11.77 -3.80 -36.34
N LEU A 154 11.91 -2.49 -36.10
CA LEU A 154 11.79 -1.89 -34.76
C LEU A 154 10.33 -1.78 -34.27
N PHE A 155 9.37 -1.93 -35.19
CA PHE A 155 7.94 -1.89 -34.88
C PHE A 155 7.34 -3.31 -34.84
N PRO A 156 6.36 -3.56 -33.95
CA PRO A 156 5.76 -4.88 -33.83
C PRO A 156 4.93 -5.22 -35.08
N LYS A 157 5.17 -6.39 -35.68
CA LYS A 157 4.39 -6.88 -36.83
C LYS A 157 2.89 -6.97 -36.48
N ALA A 158 2.03 -6.78 -37.47
CA ALA A 158 0.57 -6.79 -37.31
C ALA A 158 0.05 -8.06 -36.61
N ASP A 159 0.63 -9.22 -36.93
CA ASP A 159 0.26 -10.51 -36.33
C ASP A 159 0.60 -10.60 -34.84
N LEU A 160 1.67 -9.93 -34.41
CA LEU A 160 2.11 -9.90 -33.02
C LEU A 160 1.25 -8.96 -32.18
N ILE A 161 0.78 -7.84 -32.74
CA ILE A 161 0.01 -6.81 -32.01
C ILE A 161 -1.23 -7.38 -31.34
N LYS A 162 -1.88 -8.38 -31.97
CA LYS A 162 -3.03 -9.11 -31.38
C LYS A 162 -2.71 -9.72 -30.01
N ASN A 163 -1.47 -10.16 -29.82
CA ASN A 163 -1.02 -10.89 -28.64
C ASN A 163 -0.29 -10.00 -27.61
N LEU A 164 -0.12 -8.70 -27.91
CA LEU A 164 0.59 -7.77 -27.02
C LEU A 164 -0.34 -6.98 -26.10
N ALA A 165 -1.66 -7.04 -26.34
CA ALA A 165 -2.67 -6.37 -25.51
C ALA A 165 -3.60 -7.38 -24.87
N HIS A 166 -3.83 -7.24 -23.56
CA HIS A 166 -4.70 -8.13 -22.79
C HIS A 166 -5.55 -7.36 -21.78
N VAL A 167 -6.64 -7.98 -21.34
CA VAL A 167 -7.49 -7.47 -20.26
C VAL A 167 -7.24 -8.31 -19.02
N ARG A 168 -6.90 -7.63 -17.93
CA ARG A 168 -6.71 -8.24 -16.62
C ARG A 168 -7.98 -8.06 -15.80
N VAL A 169 -8.57 -9.18 -15.38
CA VAL A 169 -9.74 -9.26 -14.50
C VAL A 169 -9.28 -9.59 -13.09
N GLN A 170 -9.67 -8.77 -12.11
CA GLN A 170 -9.27 -8.92 -10.71
C GLN A 170 -10.50 -8.74 -9.80
N GLU A 171 -10.92 -9.82 -9.13
CA GLU A 171 -11.92 -9.74 -8.07
C GLU A 171 -11.24 -9.98 -6.70
N HIS A 172 -10.86 -8.89 -6.03
CA HIS A 172 -10.26 -8.93 -4.70
C HIS A 172 -10.99 -7.97 -3.74
N THR A 173 -11.17 -8.39 -2.49
CA THR A 173 -11.85 -7.59 -1.45
C THR A 173 -11.11 -6.29 -1.14
N GLU A 174 -9.78 -6.29 -1.23
CA GLU A 174 -8.91 -5.13 -0.98
C GLU A 174 -8.96 -4.08 -2.11
N ILE A 175 -9.19 -4.49 -3.36
CA ILE A 175 -9.29 -3.59 -4.53
C ILE A 175 -10.54 -2.72 -4.43
N LYS A 176 -11.65 -3.26 -3.89
CA LYS A 176 -12.88 -2.49 -3.61
C LYS A 176 -12.62 -1.34 -2.64
N ASN A 177 -11.72 -1.53 -1.66
CA ASN A 177 -11.36 -0.47 -0.70
C ASN A 177 -10.49 0.62 -1.33
N LEU A 178 -9.77 0.30 -2.42
CA LEU A 178 -8.87 1.21 -3.13
C LEU A 178 -9.51 1.91 -4.33
N ASN A 179 -10.82 1.73 -4.56
CA ASN A 179 -11.56 2.26 -5.73
C ASN A 179 -10.91 1.92 -7.09
N LEU A 180 -10.22 0.79 -7.18
CA LEU A 180 -9.62 0.32 -8.43
C LEU A 180 -10.66 -0.45 -9.26
N PRO A 181 -10.66 -0.29 -10.60
CA PRO A 181 -11.60 -1.00 -11.46
C PRO A 181 -11.34 -2.51 -11.46
N LYS A 182 -12.41 -3.31 -11.54
CA LYS A 182 -12.34 -4.78 -11.60
C LYS A 182 -11.59 -5.29 -12.84
N GLU A 183 -11.71 -4.56 -13.94
CA GLU A 183 -11.09 -4.89 -15.22
C GLU A 183 -10.16 -3.76 -15.65
N THR A 184 -8.97 -4.12 -16.11
CA THR A 184 -7.93 -3.18 -16.54
C THR A 184 -7.28 -3.70 -17.81
N SER A 185 -6.70 -2.85 -18.65
CA SER A 185 -5.98 -3.29 -19.85
C SER A 185 -4.47 -3.21 -19.64
N ILE A 186 -3.73 -4.11 -20.27
CA ILE A 186 -2.27 -4.21 -20.20
C ILE A 186 -1.71 -4.30 -21.62
N LEU A 187 -0.68 -3.51 -21.91
CA LEU A 187 0.14 -3.63 -23.11
C LEU A 187 1.54 -4.12 -22.74
N VAL A 188 2.05 -5.08 -23.49
CA VAL A 188 3.39 -5.66 -23.32
C VAL A 188 4.24 -5.34 -24.55
N SER A 189 5.53 -5.10 -24.34
CA SER A 189 6.48 -4.86 -25.43
C SER A 189 6.78 -6.15 -26.19
N HIS A 190 7.11 -6.02 -27.48
CA HIS A 190 7.58 -7.13 -28.30
C HIS A 190 9.09 -7.42 -28.13
N ARG A 191 9.84 -6.56 -27.43
CA ARG A 191 11.27 -6.72 -27.18
C ARG A 191 11.55 -6.89 -25.68
N MET A 192 12.50 -7.76 -25.36
CA MET A 192 13.05 -7.88 -24.02
C MET A 192 14.10 -6.80 -23.77
N VAL A 193 14.26 -6.45 -22.49
CA VAL A 193 15.31 -5.53 -22.02
C VAL A 193 16.65 -6.26 -21.92
N GLU A 194 17.70 -5.63 -22.43
CA GLU A 194 19.09 -6.10 -22.32
C GLU A 194 19.80 -5.48 -21.10
N PRO A 195 20.88 -6.09 -20.58
CA PRO A 195 21.69 -5.51 -19.52
C PRO A 195 22.50 -4.29 -20.02
N ASN A 196 22.87 -3.38 -19.11
CA ASN A 196 23.72 -2.20 -19.35
C ASN A 196 23.27 -1.32 -20.52
N THR A 197 21.96 -1.14 -20.68
CA THR A 197 21.40 -0.36 -21.78
C THR A 197 20.29 0.54 -21.28
N LYS A 198 20.27 1.76 -21.83
CA LYS A 198 19.22 2.73 -21.56
C LYS A 198 18.15 2.65 -22.65
N TYR A 199 16.90 2.65 -22.20
CA TYR A 199 15.75 2.48 -23.07
C TYR A 199 14.80 3.66 -22.99
N ARG A 200 14.12 3.91 -24.10
CA ARG A 200 12.88 4.69 -24.15
C ARG A 200 11.75 3.81 -24.67
N ALA A 201 10.65 3.81 -23.95
CA ALA A 201 9.45 3.06 -24.30
C ALA A 201 8.35 4.03 -24.73
N PHE A 202 7.68 3.71 -25.82
CA PHE A 202 6.68 4.55 -26.48
C PHE A 202 5.39 3.78 -26.67
N VAL A 203 4.28 4.32 -26.16
CA VAL A 203 2.94 3.85 -26.50
C VAL A 203 2.52 4.54 -27.77
N CYS A 204 2.31 3.77 -28.83
CA CYS A 204 2.07 4.33 -30.16
C CYS A 204 0.94 3.61 -30.90
N TYR A 205 0.40 4.28 -31.92
CA TYR A 205 -0.43 3.67 -32.95
C TYR A 205 0.13 3.95 -34.34
N TYR A 206 -0.25 3.12 -35.32
CA TYR A 206 0.21 3.26 -36.69
C TYR A 206 -0.52 4.38 -37.44
N ALA A 207 0.27 5.25 -38.08
CA ALA A 207 -0.25 6.34 -38.90
C ALA A 207 0.46 6.38 -40.25
N LYS A 208 -0.22 6.88 -41.28
CA LYS A 208 0.34 7.10 -42.63
C LYS A 208 0.34 8.59 -42.94
N GLU A 209 1.43 9.09 -43.49
CA GLU A 209 1.55 10.46 -43.98
C GLU A 209 0.83 10.61 -45.34
N MET A 210 -0.04 11.61 -45.46
CA MET A 210 -0.75 12.00 -46.68
C MET A 210 -0.62 13.52 -46.87
N THR A 211 0.20 13.96 -47.84
CA THR A 211 0.25 15.35 -48.36
C THR A 211 0.17 16.47 -47.29
N ASP A 212 0.79 16.28 -46.11
CA ASP A 212 0.82 17.17 -44.91
C ASP A 212 -0.11 16.82 -43.72
N LYS A 213 -0.81 15.68 -43.75
CA LYS A 213 -1.57 15.15 -42.59
C LYS A 213 -1.25 13.69 -42.30
N TYR A 214 -1.31 13.31 -41.03
CA TYR A 214 -1.21 11.94 -40.55
C TYR A 214 -2.59 11.33 -40.37
N LYS A 215 -2.84 10.22 -41.03
CA LYS A 215 -4.08 9.44 -40.87
C LYS A 215 -3.79 8.14 -40.13
N MET A 216 -4.57 7.85 -39.10
CA MET A 216 -4.53 6.55 -38.41
C MET A 216 -4.84 5.43 -39.41
N ILE A 217 -4.02 4.38 -39.43
CA ILE A 217 -4.20 3.26 -40.34
C ILE A 217 -5.30 2.35 -39.80
N THR A 218 -6.38 2.18 -40.56
CA THR A 218 -7.52 1.31 -40.18
C THR A 218 -7.33 -0.14 -40.63
N ASP A 219 -6.63 -0.36 -41.75
CA ASP A 219 -6.34 -1.69 -42.29
C ASP A 219 -4.83 -1.89 -42.45
N ILE A 220 -4.24 -2.74 -41.61
CA ILE A 220 -2.79 -2.98 -41.59
C ILE A 220 -2.44 -4.10 -42.59
N VAL A 221 -2.37 -3.77 -43.89
CA VAL A 221 -1.97 -4.73 -44.95
C VAL A 221 -0.47 -4.66 -45.26
N THR A 222 0.17 -3.52 -44.99
CA THR A 222 1.59 -3.24 -45.25
C THR A 222 2.24 -2.70 -43.99
N HIS A 223 3.50 -3.07 -43.72
CA HIS A 223 4.26 -2.59 -42.56
C HIS A 223 4.45 -1.07 -42.66
N PRO A 224 3.80 -0.27 -41.81
CA PRO A 224 3.92 1.18 -41.89
C PRO A 224 5.20 1.64 -41.19
N ASN A 225 5.82 2.68 -41.74
CA ASN A 225 7.10 3.23 -41.27
C ASN A 225 6.92 4.36 -40.23
N SER A 226 5.68 4.78 -39.98
CA SER A 226 5.36 5.91 -39.10
C SER A 226 4.35 5.54 -38.02
N CYS A 227 4.61 6.03 -36.81
CA CYS A 227 3.76 5.83 -35.64
C CYS A 227 3.57 7.15 -34.88
N VAL A 228 2.37 7.39 -34.36
CA VAL A 228 2.10 8.53 -33.47
C VAL A 228 2.31 8.10 -32.02
N ILE A 229 3.01 8.90 -31.23
CA ILE A 229 3.26 8.66 -29.80
C ILE A 229 2.12 9.25 -28.98
N LEU A 230 1.54 8.44 -28.10
CA LEU A 230 0.53 8.82 -27.12
C LEU A 230 1.09 9.02 -25.70
N ASN A 231 2.16 8.29 -25.37
CA ASN A 231 2.87 8.40 -24.11
C ASN A 231 4.30 7.84 -24.26
N GLU A 232 5.23 8.36 -23.46
CA GLU A 232 6.63 7.93 -23.45
C GLU A 232 7.21 7.90 -22.03
N TRP A 233 8.15 6.99 -21.79
CA TRP A 233 8.99 7.03 -20.59
C TRP A 233 10.37 6.45 -20.88
N SER A 234 11.33 6.74 -19.99
CA SER A 234 12.70 6.21 -20.07
C SER A 234 13.06 5.44 -18.81
N PHE A 235 13.96 4.47 -18.95
CA PHE A 235 14.54 3.72 -17.85
C PHE A 235 15.91 3.18 -18.25
N GLU A 236 16.70 2.77 -17.27
CA GLU A 236 18.04 2.21 -17.49
C GLU A 236 18.14 0.82 -16.87
N SER A 237 18.58 -0.12 -17.68
CA SER A 237 18.83 -1.50 -17.27
C SER A 237 20.30 -1.67 -16.92
N ILE A 238 20.57 -2.03 -15.67
CA ILE A 238 21.88 -2.41 -15.19
C ILE A 238 22.05 -3.94 -15.36
N GLY A 239 23.24 -4.37 -15.78
CA GLY A 239 23.60 -5.77 -15.85
C GLY A 239 23.78 -6.43 -14.48
N ALA A 240 23.51 -7.73 -14.41
CA ALA A 240 23.64 -8.53 -13.19
C ALA A 240 25.07 -8.64 -12.64
N ASP A 241 26.08 -8.19 -13.40
CA ASP A 241 27.51 -8.27 -13.08
C ASP A 241 28.06 -6.99 -12.44
N LEU A 242 27.20 -6.12 -11.93
CA LEU A 242 27.60 -5.04 -11.04
C LEU A 242 27.54 -5.51 -9.60
N TYR A 243 28.57 -5.14 -8.85
CA TYR A 243 28.75 -5.56 -7.47
C TYR A 243 29.05 -4.33 -6.62
N GLN A 244 28.70 -4.40 -5.34
CA GLN A 244 28.96 -3.35 -4.37
C GLN A 244 29.34 -3.97 -3.03
N ILE A 245 30.42 -3.49 -2.43
CA ILE A 245 30.74 -3.80 -1.04
C ILE A 245 29.84 -2.95 -0.16
N ASP A 246 28.81 -3.59 0.38
CA ASP A 246 27.90 -3.02 1.35
C ASP A 246 28.08 -3.76 2.68
N LYS A 247 28.66 -3.06 3.67
CA LYS A 247 28.92 -3.65 5.00
C LYS A 247 27.66 -4.18 5.66
N ASP A 248 26.52 -3.52 5.48
CA ASP A 248 25.29 -3.92 6.14
C ASP A 248 24.73 -5.21 5.50
N LYS A 249 24.86 -5.38 4.17
CA LYS A 249 24.55 -6.66 3.51
C LYS A 249 25.49 -7.78 3.93
N LEU A 250 26.79 -7.50 4.00
CA LEU A 250 27.82 -8.50 4.28
C LEU A 250 27.78 -9.02 5.73
N LYS A 251 27.26 -8.25 6.70
CA LYS A 251 27.09 -8.70 8.11
C LYS A 251 26.28 -9.99 8.24
N ASN A 252 25.37 -10.23 7.32
CA ASN A 252 24.49 -11.41 7.35
C ASN A 252 25.19 -12.69 6.85
N HIS A 253 26.40 -12.59 6.31
CA HIS A 253 27.16 -13.74 5.84
C HIS A 253 27.77 -14.53 7.02
N PRO A 254 27.69 -15.87 7.04
CA PRO A 254 28.12 -16.71 8.18
C PRO A 254 29.59 -16.53 8.57
N VAL A 255 30.43 -16.15 7.61
CA VAL A 255 31.89 -15.99 7.78
C VAL A 255 32.31 -14.51 7.89
N TYR A 256 31.37 -13.58 8.08
CA TYR A 256 31.64 -12.12 8.09
C TYR A 256 32.78 -11.71 9.01
N ASN A 257 32.82 -12.27 10.23
CA ASN A 257 33.84 -11.94 11.23
C ASN A 257 35.28 -12.15 10.72
N ILE A 258 35.49 -13.10 9.80
CA ILE A 258 36.83 -13.45 9.29
C ILE A 258 37.33 -12.40 8.28
N PHE A 259 36.45 -11.85 7.45
CA PHE A 259 36.83 -10.88 6.41
C PHE A 259 36.48 -9.43 6.75
N SER A 260 35.86 -9.17 7.92
CA SER A 260 35.40 -7.85 8.38
C SER A 260 36.50 -6.79 8.56
N GLU A 261 37.76 -7.21 8.70
CA GLU A 261 38.89 -6.30 8.94
C GLU A 261 39.14 -5.37 7.73
N ASN A 262 39.22 -4.06 8.00
CA ASN A 262 39.50 -2.99 7.03
C ASN A 262 38.53 -2.84 5.85
N LEU A 263 37.34 -3.44 5.91
CA LEU A 263 36.30 -3.19 4.91
C LEU A 263 35.88 -1.72 4.90
N LYS A 264 35.70 -1.17 3.71
CA LYS A 264 35.05 0.11 3.44
C LYS A 264 33.95 -0.13 2.42
N ASP A 265 32.88 0.66 2.51
CA ASP A 265 31.83 0.61 1.50
C ASP A 265 32.42 1.08 0.16
N SER A 266 32.04 0.42 -0.93
CA SER A 266 32.55 0.74 -2.27
C SER A 266 31.50 1.43 -3.14
N GLU A 267 31.97 2.07 -4.21
CA GLU A 267 31.13 2.41 -5.35
C GLU A 267 30.69 1.13 -6.09
N ILE A 268 29.73 1.28 -6.99
CA ILE A 268 29.18 0.17 -7.78
C ILE A 268 30.16 -0.09 -8.91
N ASP A 269 30.81 -1.25 -8.89
CA ASP A 269 31.90 -1.59 -9.80
C ASP A 269 31.74 -3.00 -10.37
N THR A 270 32.56 -3.32 -11.37
CA THR A 270 32.65 -4.69 -11.89
C THR A 270 33.40 -5.61 -10.92
N LEU A 271 33.17 -6.91 -11.01
CA LEU A 271 33.83 -7.90 -10.14
C LEU A 271 35.36 -7.85 -10.22
N LYS A 272 35.91 -7.46 -11.37
CA LYS A 272 37.36 -7.31 -11.57
C LYS A 272 37.93 -6.13 -10.77
N GLU A 273 37.20 -5.03 -10.74
CA GLU A 273 37.58 -3.82 -10.00
C GLU A 273 37.46 -4.07 -8.50
N ILE A 274 36.38 -4.71 -8.02
CA ILE A 274 36.24 -5.12 -6.62
C ILE A 274 37.41 -5.98 -6.15
N LYS A 275 37.85 -6.95 -6.95
CA LYS A 275 39.02 -7.79 -6.63
C LYS A 275 40.33 -7.01 -6.47
N SER A 276 40.43 -5.80 -7.01
CA SER A 276 41.64 -4.98 -6.94
C SER A 276 41.80 -4.24 -5.61
N TYR A 277 40.69 -3.90 -4.94
CA TYR A 277 40.69 -3.13 -3.68
C TYR A 277 40.15 -3.90 -2.46
N THR A 278 39.77 -5.16 -2.64
CA THR A 278 39.28 -6.03 -1.55
C THR A 278 40.40 -6.62 -0.70
N ASN A 279 40.07 -6.95 0.55
CA ASN A 279 40.96 -7.66 1.46
C ASN A 279 41.26 -9.08 0.91
N ALA A 280 42.44 -9.62 1.19
CA ALA A 280 42.92 -10.91 0.65
C ALA A 280 41.95 -12.08 0.94
N ILE A 281 41.33 -12.07 2.12
CA ILE A 281 40.37 -13.09 2.55
C ILE A 281 39.08 -13.02 1.72
N LEU A 282 38.56 -11.81 1.48
CA LEU A 282 37.35 -11.62 0.67
C LEU A 282 37.60 -11.99 -0.79
N LYS A 283 38.80 -11.67 -1.32
CA LYS A 283 39.23 -12.06 -2.66
C LYS A 283 39.26 -13.59 -2.83
N GLU A 284 39.82 -14.31 -1.86
CA GLU A 284 39.86 -15.78 -1.88
C GLU A 284 38.44 -16.38 -1.88
N LEU A 285 37.52 -15.81 -1.09
CA LEU A 285 36.12 -16.24 -1.07
C LEU A 285 35.43 -16.01 -2.42
N ILE A 286 35.68 -14.87 -3.07
CA ILE A 286 35.14 -14.57 -4.40
C ILE A 286 35.66 -15.58 -5.43
N GLU A 287 36.96 -15.86 -5.43
CA GLU A 287 37.59 -16.81 -6.38
C GLU A 287 37.05 -18.23 -6.21
N LYS A 288 36.89 -18.70 -4.96
CA LYS A 288 36.25 -20.00 -4.66
C LYS A 288 34.81 -20.08 -5.17
N ASN A 289 34.04 -18.99 -5.04
CA ASN A 289 32.66 -18.96 -5.54
C ASN A 289 32.60 -18.97 -7.07
N GLU A 290 33.48 -18.22 -7.75
CA GLU A 290 33.55 -18.23 -9.22
C GLU A 290 33.91 -19.60 -9.78
N GLU A 291 34.84 -20.31 -9.14
CA GLU A 291 35.22 -21.68 -9.52
C GLU A 291 34.02 -22.62 -9.36
N TYR A 292 33.34 -22.55 -8.22
CA TYR A 292 32.11 -23.31 -7.99
C TYR A 292 31.00 -23.01 -9.02
N LEU A 293 30.77 -21.74 -9.38
CA LEU A 293 29.75 -21.38 -10.39
C LEU A 293 30.10 -21.91 -11.79
N LYS A 294 31.38 -21.93 -12.17
CA LYS A 294 31.84 -22.54 -13.43
C LYS A 294 31.60 -24.04 -13.44
N ASP A 295 31.94 -24.71 -12.34
CA ASP A 295 31.73 -26.14 -12.20
C ASP A 295 30.23 -26.49 -12.19
N ARG A 296 29.41 -25.69 -11.50
CA ARG A 296 27.95 -25.82 -11.48
C ARG A 296 27.34 -25.70 -12.87
N LYS A 297 27.80 -24.75 -13.69
CA LYS A 297 27.34 -24.61 -15.08
C LYS A 297 27.66 -25.87 -15.90
N LEU A 298 28.85 -26.42 -15.70
CA LEU A 298 29.31 -27.63 -16.40
C LEU A 298 28.57 -28.89 -15.92
N ARG A 299 28.20 -28.97 -14.63
CA ARG A 299 27.31 -30.00 -14.09
C ARG A 299 25.88 -29.89 -14.64
N TRP A 300 25.34 -28.67 -14.75
CA TRP A 300 24.02 -28.42 -15.33
C TRP A 300 23.95 -28.83 -16.81
N GLU A 301 25.00 -28.55 -17.58
CA GLU A 301 25.08 -28.95 -19.00
C GLU A 301 25.12 -30.47 -19.17
N LYS A 302 25.70 -31.20 -18.22
CA LYS A 302 25.76 -32.67 -18.16
C LYS A 302 24.53 -33.31 -17.53
N TRP A 303 23.56 -32.53 -17.08
CA TRP A 303 22.38 -33.05 -16.39
C TRP A 303 21.36 -33.61 -17.39
N ASP A 304 21.14 -34.93 -17.34
CA ASP A 304 20.27 -35.63 -18.29
C ASP A 304 18.77 -35.30 -18.10
N LYS A 305 18.35 -34.84 -16.91
CA LYS A 305 16.95 -34.58 -16.57
C LYS A 305 16.63 -33.09 -16.52
N LYS A 306 16.71 -32.39 -17.67
CA LYS A 306 16.46 -30.93 -17.76
C LYS A 306 15.07 -30.48 -17.24
N ASN A 307 14.11 -31.38 -17.12
CA ASN A 307 12.79 -31.11 -16.56
C ASN A 307 12.74 -31.17 -15.01
N ASP A 308 13.75 -31.76 -14.37
CA ASP A 308 13.87 -31.87 -12.90
C ASP A 308 14.87 -30.85 -12.36
N ILE A 309 14.47 -29.57 -12.42
CA ILE A 309 15.27 -28.44 -11.92
C ILE A 309 15.42 -28.52 -10.38
N LYS A 310 14.38 -29.02 -9.70
CA LYS A 310 14.29 -29.02 -8.23
C LYS A 310 15.24 -30.04 -7.61
N GLY A 311 15.35 -31.23 -8.19
CA GLY A 311 16.32 -32.24 -7.77
C GLY A 311 17.77 -31.78 -7.91
N PHE A 312 18.07 -30.99 -8.94
CA PHE A 312 19.40 -30.39 -9.12
C PHE A 312 19.68 -29.30 -8.07
N GLU A 313 18.73 -28.40 -7.79
CA GLU A 313 18.92 -27.35 -6.77
C GLU A 313 19.15 -27.91 -5.36
N ASP A 314 18.46 -28.98 -4.98
CA ASP A 314 18.59 -29.57 -3.64
C ASP A 314 19.91 -30.35 -3.46
N GLN A 315 20.48 -30.87 -4.55
CA GLN A 315 21.83 -31.45 -4.53
C GLN A 315 22.90 -30.35 -4.36
N GLU A 316 22.74 -29.22 -5.04
CA GLU A 316 23.68 -28.10 -4.99
C GLU A 316 23.68 -27.35 -3.64
N LYS A 317 22.53 -27.23 -2.95
CA LYS A 317 22.46 -26.59 -1.62
C LYS A 317 23.31 -27.29 -0.55
N ASN A 318 23.59 -28.57 -0.73
CA ASN A 318 24.30 -29.39 0.25
C ASN A 318 25.81 -29.51 -0.07
N GLU A 319 26.31 -28.90 -1.15
CA GLU A 319 27.75 -28.91 -1.45
C GLU A 319 28.50 -27.92 -0.54
N GLU A 320 29.50 -28.42 0.19
CA GLU A 320 30.32 -27.68 1.18
C GLU A 320 31.15 -26.52 0.57
N GLY A 321 31.20 -26.39 -0.75
CA GLY A 321 32.00 -25.39 -1.47
C GLY A 321 31.32 -24.05 -1.74
N ASN A 322 29.98 -23.98 -1.70
CA ASN A 322 29.26 -22.75 -2.03
C ASN A 322 29.18 -21.79 -0.84
N ASN A 323 30.01 -20.75 -0.85
CA ASN A 323 30.00 -19.71 0.17
C ASN A 323 29.00 -18.57 -0.11
N GLN A 324 28.25 -18.59 -1.24
CA GLN A 324 27.24 -17.58 -1.62
C GLN A 324 27.71 -16.10 -1.61
N ILE A 325 29.01 -15.80 -1.49
CA ILE A 325 29.52 -14.44 -1.29
C ILE A 325 29.15 -13.48 -2.43
N LEU A 326 29.08 -13.97 -3.67
CA LEU A 326 28.70 -13.18 -4.83
C LEU A 326 27.23 -12.71 -4.77
N GLU A 327 26.34 -13.48 -4.16
CA GLU A 327 24.94 -13.08 -3.97
C GLU A 327 24.82 -11.90 -3.00
N TYR A 328 25.68 -11.83 -1.99
CA TYR A 328 25.74 -10.70 -1.05
C TYR A 328 26.37 -9.44 -1.64
N LEU A 329 27.33 -9.61 -2.55
CA LEU A 329 28.02 -8.51 -3.23
C LEU A 329 27.22 -7.97 -4.43
N GLN A 330 26.28 -8.74 -4.97
CA GLN A 330 25.55 -8.35 -6.18
C GLN A 330 24.76 -7.04 -5.96
N TYR A 331 25.04 -6.05 -6.79
CA TYR A 331 24.28 -4.81 -6.80
C TYR A 331 22.97 -5.04 -7.55
N ASN A 332 21.87 -5.09 -6.80
CA ASN A 332 20.55 -5.31 -7.38
C ASN A 332 19.97 -4.05 -8.06
N GLY A 333 20.65 -2.89 -8.04
CA GLY A 333 20.10 -1.63 -8.54
C GLY A 333 19.17 -0.95 -7.54
N LYS A 334 18.59 0.19 -7.94
CA LYS A 334 17.42 0.80 -7.27
C LYS A 334 16.13 0.04 -7.62
N ASN A 335 16.21 -1.28 -7.71
CA ASN A 335 15.03 -2.11 -7.69
C ASN A 335 14.57 -2.26 -6.23
N LEU A 336 13.35 -2.74 -6.07
CA LEU A 336 12.74 -2.89 -4.77
C LEU A 336 13.49 -3.82 -3.82
N LYS A 337 14.11 -4.87 -4.36
CA LYS A 337 15.02 -5.76 -3.62
C LYS A 337 16.22 -4.96 -3.09
N GLY A 338 16.83 -4.11 -3.92
CA GLY A 338 17.87 -3.16 -3.54
C GLY A 338 17.43 -2.21 -2.44
N TYR A 339 16.28 -1.54 -2.61
CA TYR A 339 15.70 -0.65 -1.59
C TYR A 339 15.43 -1.38 -0.26
N LEU A 340 14.85 -2.58 -0.30
CA LEU A 340 14.62 -3.39 0.91
C LEU A 340 15.92 -3.77 1.61
N HIS A 341 17.00 -4.00 0.87
CA HIS A 341 18.32 -4.24 1.45
C HIS A 341 18.99 -2.96 1.99
N GLU A 342 18.72 -1.80 1.38
CA GLU A 342 19.21 -0.49 1.84
C GLU A 342 18.44 0.02 3.08
N LEU A 343 17.19 -0.43 3.27
CA LEU A 343 16.38 -0.08 4.42
C LEU A 343 16.99 -0.61 5.72
N LYS A 344 17.37 0.30 6.61
CA LYS A 344 17.97 -0.05 7.90
C LYS A 344 16.92 -0.48 8.90
N LEU A 345 16.91 -1.76 9.27
CA LEU A 345 16.11 -2.26 10.39
C LEU A 345 16.76 -1.85 11.72
N GLN A 346 16.07 -1.06 12.52
CA GLN A 346 16.60 -0.57 13.80
C GLN A 346 15.50 -0.53 14.87
N PRO A 347 15.84 -0.73 16.16
CA PRO A 347 14.90 -0.41 17.23
C PRO A 347 14.63 1.10 17.27
N PHE A 348 13.46 1.49 17.75
CA PHE A 348 13.14 2.89 18.03
C PHE A 348 13.98 3.40 19.21
N LYS A 349 15.17 3.95 18.92
CA LYS A 349 16.11 4.52 19.89
C LYS A 349 16.80 5.77 19.34
N THR A 350 17.27 6.64 20.24
CA THR A 350 18.19 7.73 19.90
C THR A 350 19.64 7.24 19.84
N LYS A 351 20.52 7.94 19.11
CA LYS A 351 21.92 7.51 19.00
C LYS A 351 22.63 7.67 20.34
N GLN A 352 23.47 6.70 20.67
CA GLN A 352 24.37 6.80 21.82
C GLN A 352 25.52 7.73 21.44
N TYR A 353 25.75 8.79 22.23
CA TYR A 353 27.02 9.49 22.18
C TYR A 353 28.05 8.62 22.89
N ASN A 354 29.11 8.24 22.18
CA ASN A 354 30.15 7.29 22.65
C ASN A 354 30.91 7.72 23.92
N ASN A 355 30.57 8.87 24.52
CA ASN A 355 31.23 9.45 25.70
C ASN A 355 30.26 9.87 26.82
N LEU A 356 29.05 9.29 26.91
CA LEU A 356 28.12 9.60 28.01
C LEU A 356 28.42 8.75 29.27
N PRO A 357 28.77 9.37 30.42
CA PRO A 357 28.96 8.66 31.67
C PRO A 357 27.60 8.28 32.28
N GLY A 358 27.33 6.97 32.43
CA GLY A 358 26.18 6.45 33.19
C GLY A 358 25.34 5.40 32.44
N ASP A 359 25.30 4.18 32.98
CA ASP A 359 24.47 3.06 32.51
C ASP A 359 22.96 3.44 32.51
N THR A 360 22.53 4.30 33.42
CA THR A 360 21.14 4.78 33.54
C THR A 360 20.72 5.67 32.37
N ILE A 361 21.55 6.63 31.95
CA ILE A 361 21.25 7.52 30.81
C ILE A 361 21.17 6.70 29.52
N GLN A 362 22.07 5.74 29.35
CA GLN A 362 22.04 4.84 28.18
C GLN A 362 20.75 4.01 28.14
N LYS A 363 20.27 3.52 29.29
CA LYS A 363 18.97 2.83 29.38
C LYS A 363 17.82 3.75 28.97
N LEU A 364 17.80 5.02 29.40
CA LEU A 364 16.74 5.98 29.04
C LEU A 364 16.74 6.32 27.54
N LEU A 365 17.91 6.54 26.94
CA LEU A 365 18.05 6.76 25.50
C LEU A 365 17.64 5.52 24.69
N ASN A 366 18.00 4.32 25.16
CA ASN A 366 17.58 3.05 24.55
C ASN A 366 16.06 2.84 24.58
N ILE A 367 15.38 3.40 25.59
CA ILE A 367 13.91 3.38 25.72
C ILE A 367 13.23 4.37 24.75
N GLY A 368 13.98 5.36 24.24
CA GLY A 368 13.49 6.41 23.33
C GLY A 368 13.24 7.76 24.01
N LYS A 369 13.70 7.97 25.25
CA LYS A 369 13.56 9.27 25.93
C LYS A 369 14.56 10.28 25.39
N VAL A 370 14.12 11.53 25.33
CA VAL A 370 14.91 12.67 24.84
C VAL A 370 14.89 13.77 25.89
N SER A 371 16.03 14.41 26.11
CA SER A 371 16.12 15.62 26.94
C SER A 371 15.70 16.84 26.13
N LEU A 372 14.67 17.55 26.58
CA LEU A 372 14.18 18.76 25.93
C LEU A 372 14.23 19.95 26.89
N GLU A 373 14.40 21.16 26.34
CA GLU A 373 14.25 22.40 27.10
C GLU A 373 12.78 22.57 27.48
N HIS A 374 12.52 22.67 28.78
CA HIS A 374 11.21 22.84 29.38
C HIS A 374 11.14 24.21 30.05
N GLN A 375 10.20 25.04 29.60
CA GLN A 375 9.91 26.33 30.20
C GLN A 375 8.86 26.20 31.31
N LEU A 376 9.24 26.62 32.51
CA LEU A 376 8.35 26.66 33.66
C LEU A 376 7.34 27.81 33.53
N LYS A 377 6.17 27.63 34.15
CA LYS A 377 5.13 28.68 34.24
C LYS A 377 5.63 29.99 34.85
N ALA A 378 6.63 29.92 35.74
CA ALA A 378 7.26 31.08 36.36
C ALA A 378 8.34 31.75 35.48
N GLY A 379 8.50 31.33 34.22
CA GLY A 379 9.47 31.88 33.27
C GLY A 379 10.89 31.29 33.37
N GLY A 380 11.14 30.39 34.31
CA GLY A 380 12.42 29.66 34.42
C GLY A 380 12.59 28.63 33.29
N LYS A 381 13.84 28.35 32.92
CA LYS A 381 14.20 27.31 31.94
C LYS A 381 14.87 26.14 32.66
N MET A 382 14.41 24.93 32.40
CA MET A 382 15.05 23.69 32.86
C MET A 382 15.13 22.68 31.71
N VAL A 383 15.80 21.55 31.94
CA VAL A 383 15.79 20.42 31.01
C VAL A 383 14.96 19.31 31.65
N SER A 384 14.09 18.69 30.88
CA SER A 384 13.26 17.58 31.34
C SER A 384 13.28 16.44 30.31
N TRP A 385 13.05 15.23 30.78
CA TRP A 385 12.87 14.07 29.92
C TRP A 385 11.48 14.10 29.29
N TYR A 386 11.43 13.73 28.01
CA TYR A 386 10.19 13.56 27.27
C TYR A 386 10.28 12.33 26.36
N GLN A 387 9.15 11.64 26.21
CA GLN A 387 8.97 10.52 25.31
C GLN A 387 7.61 10.62 24.61
N GLY A 388 7.57 10.24 23.34
CA GLY A 388 6.32 10.04 22.63
C GLY A 388 5.62 8.73 23.02
N PRO A 389 4.52 8.38 22.34
CA PRO A 389 3.79 7.12 22.56
C PRO A 389 4.60 5.87 22.20
N PHE A 390 5.70 6.01 21.46
CA PHE A 390 6.52 4.90 20.98
C PHE A 390 7.69 4.64 21.93
N THR A 391 7.84 3.40 22.37
CA THR A 391 8.87 2.96 23.31
C THR A 391 9.52 1.66 22.87
N ASN A 392 10.77 1.44 23.25
CA ASN A 392 11.44 0.15 23.10
C ASN A 392 11.40 -0.69 24.40
N ASN A 393 10.70 -0.21 25.43
CA ASN A 393 10.70 -0.83 26.75
C ASN A 393 9.64 -1.94 26.88
N LYS A 394 9.99 -3.00 27.63
CA LYS A 394 9.06 -4.08 28.01
C LYS A 394 8.29 -3.77 29.30
N SER A 395 8.78 -2.85 30.14
CA SER A 395 8.17 -2.57 31.45
C SER A 395 6.82 -1.89 31.34
N LYS A 396 5.85 -2.32 32.16
CA LYS A 396 4.53 -1.70 32.26
C LYS A 396 4.52 -0.75 33.46
N PHE A 397 4.58 0.55 33.20
CA PHE A 397 4.14 1.53 34.17
C PHE A 397 2.62 1.65 34.02
N ASN A 398 1.83 1.50 35.09
CA ASN A 398 0.37 1.60 35.02
C ASN A 398 -0.12 2.83 35.79
N ILE A 399 -0.61 3.84 35.07
CA ILE A 399 -1.11 5.08 35.68
C ILE A 399 -2.51 4.91 36.28
N LEU A 400 -3.30 3.93 35.80
CA LEU A 400 -4.70 3.72 36.20
C LEU A 400 -4.91 3.28 37.66
N GLU A 401 -3.85 2.83 38.33
CA GLU A 401 -3.89 2.36 39.72
C GLU A 401 -3.60 3.48 40.72
N LYS A 402 -3.10 4.64 40.26
CA LYS A 402 -2.65 5.73 41.14
C LYS A 402 -3.73 6.72 41.55
N PHE A 403 -4.88 6.71 40.88
CA PHE A 403 -5.88 7.75 40.99
C PHE A 403 -7.26 7.15 41.25
N GLU A 404 -8.14 7.93 41.89
CA GLU A 404 -9.57 7.60 42.09
C GLU A 404 -10.48 8.31 41.07
N THR A 405 -10.05 9.46 40.57
CA THR A 405 -10.75 10.26 39.54
C THR A 405 -9.81 10.62 38.40
N VAL A 406 -10.37 10.93 37.22
CA VAL A 406 -9.56 11.41 36.09
C VAL A 406 -8.85 12.71 36.51
N PRO A 407 -7.51 12.81 36.41
CA PRO A 407 -6.78 13.99 36.82
C PRO A 407 -7.27 15.26 36.11
N ASP A 408 -7.60 16.29 36.89
CA ASP A 408 -8.11 17.57 36.40
C ASP A 408 -6.99 18.55 35.98
N HIS A 409 -5.75 18.23 36.35
CA HIS A 409 -4.56 19.00 36.02
C HIS A 409 -3.37 18.11 35.63
N GLN A 410 -2.49 18.64 34.78
CA GLN A 410 -1.28 17.95 34.33
C GLN A 410 -0.28 17.60 35.44
N ASP A 411 -0.26 18.37 36.54
CA ASP A 411 0.83 18.32 37.53
C ASP A 411 0.83 17.00 38.31
N TYR A 412 -0.31 16.31 38.36
CA TYR A 412 -0.43 14.96 38.93
C TYR A 412 0.37 13.90 38.15
N LEU A 413 0.72 14.18 36.89
CA LEU A 413 1.44 13.28 36.00
C LEU A 413 2.90 13.68 35.78
N ASN A 414 3.40 14.65 36.55
CA ASN A 414 4.81 14.99 36.58
C ASN A 414 5.57 13.90 37.34
N LEU A 415 6.55 13.27 36.69
CA LEU A 415 7.41 12.28 37.33
C LEU A 415 8.78 12.89 37.61
N PHE A 416 9.44 12.44 38.69
CA PHE A 416 10.81 12.81 39.00
C PHE A 416 11.69 11.56 38.93
N ASN A 417 12.79 11.63 38.19
CA ASN A 417 13.72 10.52 38.05
C ASN A 417 14.92 10.74 38.97
N GLU A 418 14.95 10.00 40.09
CA GLU A 418 15.99 10.08 41.11
C GLU A 418 17.39 9.79 40.56
N ASP A 419 17.53 8.87 39.61
CA ASP A 419 18.82 8.48 39.02
C ASP A 419 19.47 9.60 38.21
N THR A 420 18.64 10.45 37.58
CA THR A 420 19.13 11.55 36.72
C THR A 420 18.96 12.93 37.37
N GLY A 421 18.22 13.03 38.47
CA GLY A 421 17.85 14.29 39.12
C GLY A 421 16.97 15.20 38.26
N MET A 422 16.36 14.68 37.19
CA MET A 422 15.56 15.44 36.23
C MET A 422 14.09 15.05 36.29
N TYR A 423 13.23 16.01 35.99
CA TYR A 423 11.81 15.76 35.77
C TYR A 423 11.58 15.00 34.47
N ASP A 424 10.57 14.12 34.48
CA ASP A 424 10.03 13.43 33.31
C ASP A 424 8.59 13.92 33.07
N MET A 425 8.44 14.65 31.97
CA MET A 425 7.20 15.32 31.57
C MET A 425 6.39 14.50 30.57
N THR A 426 6.79 13.26 30.29
CA THR A 426 6.16 12.37 29.28
C THR A 426 4.63 12.33 29.40
N TYR A 427 4.10 11.97 30.58
CA TYR A 427 2.66 11.81 30.79
C TYR A 427 1.93 13.15 30.98
N SER A 428 2.60 14.12 31.59
CA SER A 428 2.10 15.49 31.75
C SER A 428 1.87 16.17 30.39
N ALA A 429 2.83 16.07 29.48
CA ALA A 429 2.72 16.58 28.11
C ALA A 429 1.66 15.83 27.30
N ALA A 430 1.53 14.50 27.48
CA ALA A 430 0.46 13.73 26.84
C ALA A 430 -0.93 14.22 27.28
N TRP A 431 -1.12 14.45 28.58
CA TRP A 431 -2.36 15.00 29.14
C TRP A 431 -2.65 16.41 28.61
N GLN A 432 -1.64 17.29 28.58
CA GLN A 432 -1.81 18.64 28.03
C GLN A 432 -2.25 18.58 26.56
N LEU A 433 -1.60 17.72 25.77
CA LEU A 433 -1.91 17.57 24.35
C LEU A 433 -3.35 17.11 24.15
N GLY A 434 -3.80 16.10 24.91
CA GLY A 434 -5.18 15.61 24.84
C GLY A 434 -6.19 16.74 25.11
N ARG A 435 -5.94 17.54 26.16
CA ARG A 435 -6.78 18.68 26.51
C ARG A 435 -6.77 19.76 25.42
N LEU A 436 -5.61 20.07 24.83
CA LEU A 436 -5.52 21.05 23.75
C LEU A 436 -6.24 20.59 22.48
N MET A 437 -6.11 19.32 22.12
CA MET A 437 -6.75 18.75 20.92
C MET A 437 -8.28 18.83 21.02
N ILE A 438 -8.86 18.42 22.15
CA ILE A 438 -10.32 18.49 22.34
C ILE A 438 -10.82 19.94 22.42
N MET A 439 -10.04 20.85 23.01
CA MET A 439 -10.41 22.27 23.10
C MET A 439 -10.39 22.98 21.75
N ASN A 440 -9.68 22.44 20.76
CA ASN A 440 -9.68 22.95 19.39
C ASN A 440 -10.98 22.60 18.64
N ASP A 441 -11.68 21.52 19.00
CA ASP A 441 -12.95 21.13 18.39
C ASP A 441 -14.13 21.48 19.30
N ASN A 442 -14.69 22.68 19.08
CA ASN A 442 -15.82 23.19 19.87
C ASN A 442 -17.06 22.27 19.84
N LYS A 443 -17.31 21.57 18.74
CA LYS A 443 -18.50 20.71 18.60
C LYS A 443 -18.36 19.47 19.48
N VAL A 444 -17.22 18.78 19.35
CA VAL A 444 -16.94 17.57 20.15
C VAL A 444 -16.82 17.92 21.64
N LEU A 445 -16.25 19.08 21.98
CA LEU A 445 -16.16 19.57 23.35
C LEU A 445 -17.54 19.80 24.00
N GLN A 446 -18.51 20.35 23.26
CA GLN A 446 -19.87 20.56 23.77
C GLN A 446 -20.58 19.23 24.04
N GLU A 447 -20.48 18.28 23.12
CA GLU A 447 -21.03 16.92 23.29
C GLU A 447 -20.40 16.20 24.49
N LEU A 448 -19.07 16.29 24.65
CA LEU A 448 -18.37 15.74 25.81
C LEU A 448 -18.88 16.33 27.13
N LYS A 449 -19.03 17.65 27.21
CA LYS A 449 -19.51 18.33 28.42
C LYS A 449 -20.95 17.95 28.75
N LYS A 450 -21.81 17.89 27.73
CA LYS A 450 -23.22 17.52 27.87
C LYS A 450 -23.34 16.08 28.39
N TRP A 451 -22.66 15.13 27.74
CA TRP A 451 -22.65 13.73 28.17
C TRP A 451 -22.17 13.56 29.62
N LYS A 452 -21.09 14.25 30.01
CA LYS A 452 -20.57 14.18 31.39
C LYS A 452 -21.53 14.76 32.41
N TYR A 453 -22.25 15.83 32.06
CA TYR A 453 -23.27 16.41 32.92
C TYR A 453 -24.47 15.46 33.09
N GLU A 454 -24.93 14.84 32.01
CA GLU A 454 -25.98 13.82 32.05
C GLU A 454 -25.57 12.60 32.90
N LEU A 455 -24.29 12.18 32.81
CA LEU A 455 -23.73 11.10 33.63
C LEU A 455 -23.69 11.47 35.12
N GLU A 456 -23.24 12.68 35.45
CA GLU A 456 -23.21 13.16 36.84
C GLU A 456 -24.62 13.21 37.43
N LEU A 457 -25.61 13.72 36.68
CA LEU A 457 -27.01 13.71 37.10
C LEU A 457 -27.55 12.28 37.29
N TYR A 458 -27.23 11.38 36.37
CA TYR A 458 -27.62 9.97 36.47
C TYR A 458 -27.06 9.33 37.74
N ASN A 459 -25.78 9.53 38.04
CA ASN A 459 -25.11 9.00 39.23
C ASN A 459 -25.72 9.58 40.52
N LEU A 460 -26.01 10.89 40.56
CA LEU A 460 -26.66 11.53 41.72
C LEU A 460 -28.06 10.94 41.98
N VAL A 461 -28.83 10.65 40.92
CA VAL A 461 -30.15 10.04 41.06
C VAL A 461 -30.06 8.59 41.52
N LEU A 462 -29.06 7.82 41.05
CA LEU A 462 -28.79 6.49 41.59
C LEU A 462 -28.41 6.52 43.07
N GLU A 463 -27.59 7.48 43.49
CA GLU A 463 -27.26 7.67 44.91
C GLU A 463 -28.49 8.05 45.74
N GLN A 464 -29.33 8.94 45.24
CA GLN A 464 -30.59 9.32 45.89
C GLN A 464 -31.54 8.12 46.04
N ASN A 465 -31.73 7.31 44.99
CA ASN A 465 -32.59 6.13 45.05
C ASN A 465 -32.06 5.10 46.08
N LYS A 466 -30.74 5.00 46.25
CA LYS A 466 -30.14 4.13 47.30
C LYS A 466 -30.36 4.65 48.71
N LEU A 467 -30.36 5.98 48.90
CA LEU A 467 -30.39 6.61 50.22
C LEU A 467 -31.77 7.04 50.70
N SER A 468 -32.74 7.21 49.79
CA SER A 468 -34.07 7.75 50.10
C SER A 468 -35.14 6.67 50.22
N HIS A 469 -36.14 6.91 51.07
CA HIS A 469 -37.35 6.07 51.19
C HIS A 469 -38.46 6.52 50.22
N LEU A 470 -38.13 7.36 49.25
CA LEU A 470 -39.06 7.89 48.26
C LEU A 470 -39.14 6.96 47.04
N PRO A 471 -40.17 7.08 46.18
CA PRO A 471 -40.27 6.30 44.96
C PRO A 471 -39.05 6.53 44.05
N ASP A 472 -38.51 5.43 43.51
CA ASP A 472 -37.34 5.47 42.63
C ASP A 472 -37.60 6.33 41.38
N LEU A 473 -36.69 7.26 41.13
CA LEU A 473 -36.68 8.01 39.88
C LEU A 473 -35.99 7.17 38.80
N SER A 474 -36.73 6.82 37.75
CA SER A 474 -36.20 6.09 36.59
C SER A 474 -35.60 7.07 35.58
N ILE A 475 -34.27 7.10 35.49
CA ILE A 475 -33.53 7.84 34.45
C ILE A 475 -32.75 6.85 33.60
N GLN A 476 -32.70 7.08 32.29
CA GLN A 476 -31.91 6.27 31.37
C GLN A 476 -30.42 6.56 31.53
N GLU A 477 -29.59 5.52 31.51
CA GLU A 477 -28.13 5.66 31.52
C GLU A 477 -27.67 6.36 30.23
N PRO A 478 -26.86 7.42 30.31
CA PRO A 478 -26.42 8.15 29.13
C PRO A 478 -25.41 7.32 28.33
N SER A 479 -25.59 7.29 27.01
CA SER A 479 -24.64 6.68 26.07
C SER A 479 -23.57 7.70 25.63
N ILE A 480 -22.37 7.21 25.31
CA ILE A 480 -21.30 8.07 24.76
C ILE A 480 -21.73 8.54 23.36
N PRO A 481 -21.60 9.84 23.05
CA PRO A 481 -21.88 10.34 21.70
C PRO A 481 -20.95 9.74 20.63
N ASP A 482 -21.50 9.25 19.52
CA ASP A 482 -20.74 8.66 18.40
C ASP A 482 -19.69 9.61 17.84
N MET A 483 -19.98 10.91 17.85
CA MET A 483 -19.07 11.95 17.37
C MET A 483 -17.80 12.01 18.21
N LEU A 484 -17.93 11.94 19.54
CA LEU A 484 -16.79 11.85 20.46
C LEU A 484 -16.02 10.55 20.25
N MET A 485 -16.74 9.45 20.04
CA MET A 485 -16.13 8.13 19.86
C MET A 485 -15.27 8.05 18.60
N ASN A 486 -15.80 8.53 17.47
CA ASN A 486 -15.07 8.60 16.21
C ASN A 486 -13.86 9.53 16.32
N TYR A 487 -14.04 10.69 16.97
CA TYR A 487 -12.95 11.65 17.19
C TYR A 487 -11.79 11.03 17.99
N VAL A 488 -12.08 10.41 19.13
CA VAL A 488 -11.06 9.75 19.95
C VAL A 488 -10.42 8.57 19.20
N THR A 489 -11.22 7.82 18.44
CA THR A 489 -10.72 6.70 17.62
C THR A 489 -9.70 7.15 16.58
N GLU A 490 -9.97 8.25 15.86
CA GLU A 490 -9.03 8.80 14.87
C GLU A 490 -7.75 9.37 15.52
N LEU A 491 -7.84 9.92 16.74
CA LEU A 491 -6.67 10.39 17.48
C LEU A 491 -5.77 9.27 18.00
N ILE A 492 -6.34 8.18 18.54
CA ILE A 492 -5.57 7.00 18.97
C ILE A 492 -4.90 6.31 17.77
N ARG A 493 -5.53 6.43 16.61
CA ARG A 493 -5.00 6.07 15.29
C ARG A 493 -3.88 7.01 14.81
N PHE A 494 -3.50 8.03 15.58
CA PHE A 494 -2.48 9.02 15.24
C PHE A 494 -2.71 9.71 13.87
N ARG A 495 -3.97 9.83 13.42
CA ARG A 495 -4.31 10.63 12.24
C ARG A 495 -4.37 12.10 12.60
N ASN A 496 -3.83 12.94 11.73
CA ASN A 496 -3.73 14.40 11.95
C ASN A 496 -3.06 14.74 13.30
N PHE A 497 -2.10 13.92 13.72
CA PHE A 497 -1.44 14.05 15.01
C PHE A 497 -0.16 14.89 14.90
N PRO A 498 0.16 15.76 15.88
CA PRO A 498 1.39 16.56 15.85
C PRO A 498 2.66 15.70 15.82
N LEU A 499 3.43 15.80 14.73
CA LEU A 499 4.62 14.96 14.52
C LEU A 499 5.67 15.10 15.62
N TYR A 500 5.86 16.31 16.16
CA TYR A 500 6.84 16.59 17.22
C TYR A 500 6.56 15.87 18.55
N TYR A 501 5.31 15.46 18.80
CA TYR A 501 4.96 14.65 19.97
C TYR A 501 5.18 13.15 19.72
N LEU A 502 5.15 12.71 18.46
CA LEU A 502 5.45 11.32 18.08
C LEU A 502 6.96 11.08 17.97
N LEU A 503 7.65 12.01 17.31
CA LEU A 503 9.07 11.98 17.02
C LEU A 503 9.72 13.26 17.58
N PRO A 504 9.98 13.33 18.90
CA PRO A 504 10.52 14.53 19.56
C PRO A 504 11.93 14.92 19.13
N HIS A 505 12.67 14.01 18.48
CA HIS A 505 14.03 14.26 18.05
C HIS A 505 14.22 13.82 16.59
N PRO A 506 14.96 14.60 15.76
CA PRO A 506 15.24 14.24 14.37
C PRO A 506 15.89 12.87 14.21
N GLU A 507 16.69 12.42 15.16
CA GLU A 507 17.31 11.07 15.11
C GLU A 507 16.30 9.92 15.19
N LEU A 508 15.10 10.17 15.74
CA LEU A 508 14.00 9.20 15.71
C LEU A 508 13.38 9.11 14.31
N SER A 509 13.68 10.06 13.42
CA SER A 509 13.26 10.14 12.02
C SER A 509 14.47 9.99 11.09
N THR A 510 15.00 8.77 10.92
CA THR A 510 16.13 8.52 10.02
C THR A 510 15.65 8.12 8.65
N GLU A 511 16.25 8.71 7.60
CA GLU A 511 15.96 8.38 6.21
C GLU A 511 16.25 6.90 5.92
N GLU A 512 15.40 6.28 5.09
CA GLU A 512 15.50 4.88 4.67
C GLU A 512 15.65 3.89 5.84
N SER A 513 14.70 3.92 6.77
CA SER A 513 14.73 3.02 7.94
C SER A 513 13.38 2.43 8.30
N ILE A 514 13.45 1.23 8.89
CA ILE A 514 12.32 0.51 9.48
C ILE A 514 12.56 0.47 10.98
N LYS A 515 11.76 1.23 11.74
CA LYS A 515 11.86 1.30 13.20
C LYS A 515 10.74 0.52 13.87
N TYR A 516 11.10 -0.47 14.67
CA TYR A 516 10.13 -1.22 15.47
C TYR A 516 10.02 -0.62 16.88
N PHE A 517 8.79 -0.58 17.39
CA PHE A 517 8.47 -0.02 18.71
C PHE A 517 7.25 -0.72 19.35
N LYS A 518 7.12 -0.57 20.65
CA LYS A 518 5.92 -0.86 21.44
C LYS A 518 5.18 0.45 21.72
N ILE A 519 3.85 0.41 21.77
CA ILE A 519 3.06 1.57 22.19
C ILE A 519 2.99 1.60 23.73
N ASP A 520 3.29 2.75 24.33
CA ASP A 520 3.11 2.97 25.76
C ASP A 520 1.63 3.22 26.07
N ASN A 521 0.95 2.20 26.60
CA ASN A 521 -0.45 2.31 26.99
C ASN A 521 -0.67 3.42 28.04
N SER A 522 0.29 3.65 28.94
CA SER A 522 0.18 4.71 29.95
C SER A 522 0.24 6.09 29.32
N TRP A 523 1.00 6.25 28.23
CA TRP A 523 1.00 7.48 27.46
C TRP A 523 -0.36 7.72 26.82
N THR A 524 -0.95 6.69 26.20
CA THR A 524 -2.29 6.78 25.59
C THR A 524 -3.35 7.07 26.64
N ILE A 525 -3.27 6.47 27.83
CA ILE A 525 -4.18 6.74 28.95
C ILE A 525 -4.03 8.19 29.45
N ALA A 526 -2.80 8.68 29.63
CA ALA A 526 -2.55 10.05 30.04
C ALA A 526 -3.10 11.06 29.01
N PHE A 527 -2.95 10.76 27.71
CA PHE A 527 -3.55 11.53 26.63
C PHE A 527 -5.09 11.55 26.71
N LEU A 528 -5.71 10.40 26.95
CA LEU A 528 -7.17 10.30 27.15
C LEU A 528 -7.62 11.05 28.40
N PHE A 529 -6.90 10.98 29.51
CA PHE A 529 -7.17 11.79 30.69
C PHE A 529 -7.16 13.29 30.35
N GLY A 530 -6.26 13.72 29.47
CA GLY A 530 -6.26 15.07 28.92
C GLY A 530 -7.58 15.46 28.28
N ILE A 531 -8.08 14.63 27.35
CA ILE A 531 -9.35 14.83 26.65
C ILE A 531 -10.51 14.87 27.66
N PHE A 532 -10.61 13.84 28.50
CA PHE A 532 -11.70 13.68 29.45
C PHE A 532 -11.57 14.55 30.71
N SER A 533 -10.48 15.34 30.86
CA SER A 533 -10.37 16.36 31.91
C SER A 533 -11.25 17.58 31.63
N ALA A 534 -11.68 17.79 30.39
CA ALA A 534 -12.53 18.91 30.03
C ALA A 534 -13.96 18.71 30.55
N GLY A 535 -14.54 19.76 31.15
CA GLY A 535 -15.91 19.73 31.67
C GLY A 535 -16.02 19.21 33.12
N PRO A 536 -17.17 18.65 33.52
CA PRO A 536 -17.42 18.11 34.86
C PRO A 536 -16.42 17.03 35.29
N ARG A 537 -16.32 16.66 36.56
CA ARG A 537 -15.39 15.60 36.99
C ARG A 537 -15.88 14.22 36.53
N LEU A 538 -14.96 13.35 36.12
CA LEU A 538 -15.26 11.98 35.71
C LEU A 538 -14.57 11.00 36.67
N SER A 539 -15.34 10.07 37.24
CA SER A 539 -14.80 9.01 38.09
C SER A 539 -13.97 8.03 37.25
N LEU A 540 -12.95 7.40 37.85
CA LEU A 540 -12.19 6.37 37.11
C LEU A 540 -12.97 5.08 36.89
N VAL A 541 -13.98 4.81 37.72
CA VAL A 541 -14.90 3.69 37.52
C VAL A 541 -15.68 3.90 36.23
N ASP A 542 -16.28 5.07 36.04
CA ASP A 542 -17.03 5.40 34.83
C ASP A 542 -16.10 5.48 33.61
N PHE A 543 -14.92 6.10 33.75
CA PHE A 543 -13.92 6.13 32.68
C PHE A 543 -13.53 4.72 32.22
N LYS A 544 -13.31 3.79 33.17
CA LYS A 544 -13.01 2.37 32.86
C LYS A 544 -14.21 1.68 32.22
N LYS A 545 -15.42 1.86 32.77
CA LYS A 545 -16.66 1.28 32.25
C LYS A 545 -16.89 1.64 30.78
N TYR A 546 -16.81 2.93 30.45
CA TYR A 546 -17.14 3.41 29.12
C TYR A 546 -16.04 3.21 28.06
N LEU A 547 -14.76 3.21 28.44
CA LEU A 547 -13.64 3.09 27.49
C LEU A 547 -12.93 1.72 27.48
N PHE A 548 -13.00 0.93 28.56
CA PHE A 548 -12.23 -0.31 28.71
C PHE A 548 -13.10 -1.58 28.83
N GLU A 549 -14.40 -1.47 28.99
CA GLU A 549 -15.27 -2.64 28.97
C GLU A 549 -15.73 -2.97 27.56
N ASN A 550 -15.70 -4.26 27.23
CA ASN A 550 -16.20 -4.74 25.96
C ASN A 550 -17.67 -4.34 25.86
N PRO A 551 -18.11 -3.63 24.80
CA PRO A 551 -19.51 -3.21 24.67
C PRO A 551 -20.48 -4.40 24.74
N LYS A 552 -20.03 -5.61 24.37
CA LYS A 552 -20.79 -6.86 24.59
C LYS A 552 -21.03 -7.20 26.07
N ASN A 553 -20.02 -6.99 26.92
CA ASN A 553 -20.13 -7.28 28.37
C ASN A 553 -21.00 -6.23 29.07
N LEU A 554 -20.83 -4.95 28.70
CA LEU A 554 -21.67 -3.86 29.19
C LEU A 554 -23.16 -4.13 28.88
N PHE A 555 -23.45 -4.55 27.64
CA PHE A 555 -24.79 -4.92 27.21
C PHE A 555 -25.32 -6.17 27.92
N LYS A 556 -24.46 -7.18 28.12
CA LYS A 556 -24.80 -8.39 28.87
C LYS A 556 -25.14 -8.10 30.33
N GLU A 557 -24.40 -7.22 30.99
CA GLU A 557 -24.66 -6.80 32.37
C GLU A 557 -25.91 -5.93 32.47
N ASN A 558 -26.12 -4.99 31.55
CA ASN A 558 -27.34 -4.20 31.48
C ASN A 558 -28.59 -5.08 31.26
N LEU A 559 -28.52 -6.08 30.37
CA LEU A 559 -29.60 -7.05 30.18
C LEU A 559 -29.88 -7.89 31.42
N LYS A 560 -28.84 -8.32 32.15
CA LYS A 560 -29.00 -9.04 33.43
C LYS A 560 -29.62 -8.15 34.50
N SER A 561 -29.29 -6.86 34.54
CA SER A 561 -29.89 -5.89 35.45
C SER A 561 -31.37 -5.64 35.16
N LEU A 562 -31.77 -5.65 33.88
CA LEU A 562 -33.17 -5.48 33.45
C LEU A 562 -34.02 -6.75 33.62
N MET A 563 -33.41 -7.94 33.50
CA MET A 563 -34.11 -9.24 33.56
C MET A 563 -33.42 -10.24 34.51
N PRO A 564 -33.43 -9.97 35.84
CA PRO A 564 -32.68 -10.76 36.82
C PRO A 564 -33.14 -12.22 36.93
N LYS A 565 -34.38 -12.54 36.53
CA LYS A 565 -34.93 -13.90 36.55
C LYS A 565 -34.48 -14.79 35.38
N GLU A 566 -33.81 -14.23 34.37
CA GLU A 566 -33.38 -14.96 33.16
C GLU A 566 -31.84 -14.90 32.95
N SER A 567 -31.08 -14.62 34.01
CA SER A 567 -29.61 -14.49 33.96
C SER A 567 -28.91 -15.67 33.28
N ASP A 568 -29.38 -16.88 33.54
CA ASP A 568 -28.74 -18.11 33.08
C ASP A 568 -28.96 -18.33 31.56
N LYS A 569 -30.13 -17.94 31.04
CA LYS A 569 -30.42 -17.97 29.59
C LYS A 569 -29.60 -16.94 28.83
N ILE A 570 -29.38 -15.76 29.43
CA ILE A 570 -28.52 -14.71 28.87
C ILE A 570 -27.08 -15.22 28.78
N ASP A 571 -26.58 -15.93 29.79
CA ASP A 571 -25.24 -16.51 29.78
C ASP A 571 -25.06 -17.57 28.69
N ASP A 572 -26.03 -18.45 28.51
CA ASP A 572 -25.97 -19.50 27.48
C ASP A 572 -26.11 -18.93 26.05
N PHE A 573 -26.91 -17.88 25.87
CA PHE A 573 -27.01 -17.15 24.60
C PHE A 573 -25.66 -16.55 24.16
N PHE A 574 -24.94 -15.90 25.07
CA PHE A 574 -23.62 -15.34 24.75
C PHE A 574 -22.54 -16.44 24.55
N LYS A 575 -22.65 -17.61 25.21
CA LYS A 575 -21.76 -18.76 24.96
C LYS A 575 -21.96 -19.38 23.57
N GLU A 576 -23.20 -19.50 23.10
CA GLU A 576 -23.48 -19.98 21.74
C GLU A 576 -22.99 -19.00 20.67
N PHE A 577 -23.03 -17.69 20.96
CA PHE A 577 -22.57 -16.64 20.05
C PHE A 577 -21.05 -16.65 19.82
N ASP A 578 -20.27 -17.03 20.84
CA ASP A 578 -18.80 -17.09 20.77
C ASP A 578 -18.27 -18.41 20.14
N ASN A 579 -19.14 -19.36 19.78
CA ASN A 579 -18.75 -20.64 19.20
C ASN A 579 -18.48 -20.54 17.66
N PRO A 580 -17.24 -20.76 17.17
CA PRO A 580 -16.85 -20.51 15.78
C PRO A 580 -17.50 -21.44 14.74
N GLU A 581 -18.11 -22.56 15.16
CA GLU A 581 -18.79 -23.52 14.27
C GLU A 581 -20.21 -23.09 13.85
N CYS A 582 -20.79 -22.08 14.51
CA CYS A 582 -22.16 -21.61 14.27
C CYS A 582 -22.30 -20.71 13.01
N LYS A 583 -21.64 -21.06 11.90
CA LYS A 583 -21.77 -20.33 10.61
C LYS A 583 -23.06 -20.65 9.85
N LYS A 584 -23.79 -21.72 10.20
CA LYS A 584 -24.92 -22.23 9.40
C LYS A 584 -26.31 -21.66 9.74
N LYS A 585 -26.49 -20.90 10.83
CA LYS A 585 -27.77 -20.25 11.18
C LYS A 585 -27.68 -18.71 11.12
N ARG A 586 -27.09 -18.18 10.05
CA ARG A 586 -26.95 -16.72 9.84
C ARG A 586 -28.08 -16.07 9.04
N GLN A 587 -29.16 -16.80 8.74
CA GLN A 587 -30.28 -16.27 7.93
C GLN A 587 -31.32 -15.46 8.72
N ASP A 588 -31.29 -15.48 10.06
CA ASP A 588 -32.23 -14.72 10.90
C ASP A 588 -31.64 -13.37 11.43
N ILE A 589 -30.59 -12.84 10.79
CA ILE A 589 -29.78 -11.70 11.27
C ILE A 589 -29.97 -10.46 10.36
N GLU A 590 -31.22 -10.01 10.16
CA GLU A 590 -31.49 -8.61 9.76
C GLU A 590 -31.76 -7.73 10.99
N ILE A 591 -32.47 -8.26 11.99
CA ILE A 591 -32.71 -7.55 13.26
C ILE A 591 -31.40 -7.33 14.04
N PHE A 592 -30.43 -8.24 13.88
CA PHE A 592 -29.15 -8.21 14.59
C PHE A 592 -28.06 -7.41 13.86
N SER A 593 -28.18 -7.11 12.55
CA SER A 593 -27.25 -6.19 11.88
C SER A 593 -27.45 -4.76 12.37
N ASP A 594 -28.69 -4.39 12.67
CA ASP A 594 -29.03 -3.11 13.32
C ASP A 594 -28.62 -3.09 14.80
N LEU A 595 -28.68 -4.23 15.49
CA LEU A 595 -28.20 -4.35 16.87
C LEU A 595 -26.66 -4.28 16.97
N ILE A 596 -25.95 -4.89 16.01
CA ILE A 596 -24.49 -4.83 15.90
C ILE A 596 -24.02 -3.44 15.44
N SER A 597 -24.82 -2.71 14.65
CA SER A 597 -24.52 -1.32 14.29
C SER A 597 -24.62 -0.38 15.51
N GLN A 598 -25.53 -0.65 16.45
CA GLN A 598 -25.63 0.06 17.74
C GLN A 598 -24.51 -0.28 18.74
N ILE A 599 -23.85 -1.45 18.62
CA ILE A 599 -22.79 -1.93 19.52
C ILE A 599 -21.38 -1.48 19.07
N LYS A 600 -21.28 -0.58 18.09
CA LYS A 600 -20.00 -0.08 17.55
C LYS A 600 -19.26 0.84 18.53
N ASN A 601 -18.66 0.25 19.57
CA ASN A 601 -17.54 0.88 20.25
C ASN A 601 -16.28 0.67 19.37
N GLU A 602 -16.20 1.39 18.24
CA GLU A 602 -15.11 1.30 17.25
C GLU A 602 -13.74 1.41 17.93
N LEU A 603 -13.61 2.20 19.00
CA LEU A 603 -12.37 2.34 19.76
C LEU A 603 -11.90 1.03 20.41
N TRP A 604 -12.79 0.21 20.98
CA TRP A 604 -12.39 -1.06 21.59
C TRP A 604 -11.85 -2.06 20.55
N TYR A 605 -12.45 -2.06 19.36
CA TYR A 605 -11.97 -2.86 18.23
C TYR A 605 -10.66 -2.34 17.65
N VAL A 606 -10.40 -1.04 17.77
CA VAL A 606 -9.18 -0.38 17.26
C VAL A 606 -8.02 -0.47 18.25
N PHE A 607 -8.28 -0.24 19.53
CA PHE A 607 -7.27 -0.18 20.59
C PHE A 607 -7.84 -0.65 21.93
N ASN A 608 -7.47 -1.86 22.34
CA ASN A 608 -7.74 -2.40 23.65
C ASN A 608 -6.59 -2.04 24.60
N LEU A 609 -6.78 -1.02 25.45
CA LEU A 609 -5.76 -0.52 26.37
C LEU A 609 -5.25 -1.55 27.40
N LYS A 610 -5.88 -2.74 27.53
CA LYS A 610 -5.38 -3.86 28.32
C LYS A 610 -4.38 -4.75 27.57
N LYS A 611 -4.37 -4.70 26.24
CA LYS A 611 -3.43 -5.44 25.39
C LYS A 611 -2.20 -4.59 25.08
N ASP A 612 -1.10 -5.28 24.81
CA ASP A 612 0.14 -4.64 24.35
C ASP A 612 0.09 -4.52 22.82
N TYR A 613 0.35 -3.32 22.32
CA TYR A 613 0.43 -3.06 20.88
C TYR A 613 1.88 -2.80 20.45
N TYR A 614 2.22 -3.33 19.29
CA TYR A 614 3.51 -3.23 18.64
C TYR A 614 3.34 -2.57 17.29
N GLY A 615 4.38 -1.91 16.79
CA GLY A 615 4.32 -1.26 15.51
C GLY A 615 5.64 -1.12 14.79
N ILE A 616 5.52 -0.84 13.50
CA ILE A 616 6.61 -0.53 12.59
C ILE A 616 6.39 0.86 12.03
N LEU A 617 7.43 1.68 12.13
CA LEU A 617 7.52 3.00 11.51
C LEU A 617 8.46 2.87 10.31
N LEU A 618 7.89 3.01 9.12
CA LEU A 618 8.58 2.94 7.84
C LEU A 618 8.84 4.36 7.35
N GLN A 619 10.11 4.70 7.13
CA GLN A 619 10.52 5.99 6.59
C GLN A 619 11.35 5.83 5.31
N SER A 620 10.86 6.36 4.20
CA SER A 620 11.56 6.36 2.89
C SER A 620 11.38 7.72 2.21
N GLN A 621 12.48 8.34 1.78
CA GLN A 621 12.49 9.56 0.97
C GLN A 621 12.67 9.29 -0.52
N THR A 622 13.33 8.18 -0.87
CA THR A 622 13.78 7.89 -2.24
C THR A 622 12.61 7.55 -3.18
N ILE A 623 11.53 6.99 -2.63
CA ILE A 623 10.31 6.70 -3.39
C ILE A 623 9.17 7.50 -2.75
N LYS A 624 8.82 8.65 -3.35
CA LYS A 624 7.62 9.40 -3.00
C LYS A 624 6.40 8.61 -3.44
N ASN A 625 5.51 8.29 -2.50
CA ASN A 625 4.32 7.43 -2.65
C ASN A 625 4.65 5.93 -2.83
N TRP A 626 4.61 5.14 -1.75
CA TRP A 626 4.73 3.67 -1.74
C TRP A 626 3.36 2.93 -1.85
N PRO A 627 2.53 2.98 -2.91
CA PRO A 627 1.22 2.30 -2.90
C PRO A 627 1.29 0.76 -2.96
N HIS A 628 2.46 0.14 -3.14
CA HIS A 628 2.57 -1.30 -3.46
C HIS A 628 3.24 -2.20 -2.39
N LEU A 629 3.86 -1.63 -1.34
CA LEU A 629 4.36 -2.46 -0.23
C LEU A 629 3.21 -2.77 0.74
N VAL A 630 2.75 -4.01 0.70
CA VAL A 630 1.81 -4.55 1.67
C VAL A 630 2.61 -5.27 2.75
N VAL A 631 2.64 -4.72 3.95
CA VAL A 631 3.16 -5.44 5.12
C VAL A 631 2.03 -6.33 5.61
N GLU A 632 2.25 -7.64 5.74
CA GLU A 632 1.26 -8.56 6.31
C GLU A 632 1.85 -9.36 7.48
N LEU A 633 0.97 -10.01 8.24
CA LEU A 633 1.32 -10.92 9.31
C LEU A 633 1.06 -12.35 8.82
N ASN A 634 1.86 -13.32 9.28
CA ASN A 634 1.79 -14.72 8.81
C ASN A 634 0.44 -15.42 9.01
N GLU A 635 -0.43 -14.88 9.87
CA GLU A 635 -1.65 -15.53 10.33
C GLU A 635 -2.91 -14.76 9.91
N SER A 636 -3.32 -14.75 8.65
CA SER A 636 -4.66 -14.36 8.13
C SER A 636 -5.35 -13.09 8.67
N HIS A 637 -4.65 -12.26 9.43
CA HIS A 637 -5.12 -11.07 10.12
C HIS A 637 -4.16 -9.98 9.68
N ASN A 638 -4.68 -9.06 8.87
CA ASN A 638 -3.96 -7.86 8.48
C ASN A 638 -3.59 -7.05 9.72
N PHE A 639 -2.61 -6.15 9.60
CA PHE A 639 -2.36 -5.13 10.62
C PHE A 639 -3.69 -4.54 11.10
N HIS A 640 -3.84 -4.38 12.41
CA HIS A 640 -5.02 -3.71 12.97
C HIS A 640 -5.20 -2.33 12.36
N TYR A 641 -4.07 -1.67 12.05
CA TYR A 641 -4.09 -0.35 11.49
C TYR A 641 -2.83 -0.01 10.68
N VAL A 642 -3.05 0.67 9.55
CA VAL A 642 -2.02 1.26 8.70
C VAL A 642 -2.36 2.72 8.52
N THR A 643 -1.40 3.62 8.73
CA THR A 643 -1.59 5.03 8.42
C THR A 643 -0.37 5.74 7.91
N THR A 644 -0.65 6.65 6.98
CA THR A 644 0.33 7.52 6.39
C THR A 644 0.33 8.81 7.19
N ILE A 645 1.39 9.06 7.96
CA ILE A 645 1.55 10.29 8.75
C ILE A 645 1.96 11.44 7.83
N ASN A 646 2.84 11.17 6.86
CA ASN A 646 3.19 12.07 5.76
C ASN A 646 3.64 11.25 4.53
N ASN A 647 3.98 11.91 3.42
CA ASN A 647 4.35 11.23 2.15
C ASN A 647 5.57 10.28 2.27
N THR A 648 6.36 10.41 3.33
CA THR A 648 7.59 9.65 3.57
C THR A 648 7.50 8.69 4.76
N LEU A 649 6.48 8.83 5.62
CA LEU A 649 6.38 8.18 6.93
C LEU A 649 5.07 7.42 7.04
N ARG A 650 5.18 6.11 7.20
CA ARG A 650 4.03 5.22 7.44
C ARG A 650 4.16 4.47 8.76
N LEU A 651 3.01 4.30 9.40
CA LEU A 651 2.84 3.66 10.69
C LEU A 651 2.00 2.40 10.51
N TYR A 652 2.52 1.28 10.99
CA TYR A 652 1.86 -0.02 11.02
C TYR A 652 1.71 -0.46 12.48
N ILE A 653 0.51 -0.84 12.92
CA ILE A 653 0.24 -1.24 14.30
C ILE A 653 -0.43 -2.62 14.34
N THR A 654 0.02 -3.47 15.26
CA THR A 654 -0.48 -4.83 15.48
C THR A 654 -0.50 -5.19 16.97
N ASP A 655 -1.39 -6.10 17.40
CA ASP A 655 -1.39 -6.69 18.74
C ASP A 655 -0.64 -8.04 18.79
N LYS A 656 0.00 -8.42 17.68
CA LYS A 656 0.79 -9.66 17.52
C LYS A 656 2.28 -9.43 17.76
N PRO A 657 3.04 -10.46 18.17
CA PRO A 657 4.48 -10.35 18.38
C PRO A 657 5.23 -10.14 17.04
N PHE A 658 6.37 -9.44 17.12
CA PHE A 658 7.20 -9.10 15.96
C PHE A 658 7.68 -10.31 15.14
N SER A 659 7.87 -11.47 15.78
CA SER A 659 8.26 -12.73 15.12
C SER A 659 7.23 -13.24 14.10
N SER A 660 6.02 -12.68 14.10
CA SER A 660 4.94 -13.01 13.15
C SER A 660 4.85 -12.04 11.97
N ILE A 661 5.70 -11.01 11.93
CA ILE A 661 5.67 -9.98 10.89
C ILE A 661 6.56 -10.40 9.72
N GLU A 662 5.95 -10.58 8.55
CA GLU A 662 6.66 -10.79 7.29
C GLU A 662 6.46 -9.59 6.38
N LEU A 663 7.58 -9.01 5.91
CA LEU A 663 7.56 -8.06 4.81
C LEU A 663 7.71 -8.82 3.52
N TYR A 664 6.74 -8.67 2.62
CA TYR A 664 6.87 -9.14 1.26
C TYR A 664 6.13 -8.19 0.34
N LEU A 665 6.47 -8.22 -0.95
CA LEU A 665 5.75 -7.42 -1.92
C LEU A 665 4.64 -8.19 -2.58
N LYS A 666 3.41 -7.95 -2.14
CA LYS A 666 2.25 -8.52 -2.82
C LYS A 666 2.19 -7.98 -4.25
N ASN A 667 2.36 -8.88 -5.21
CA ASN A 667 2.29 -8.65 -6.66
C ASN A 667 3.37 -7.73 -7.25
N GLU A 668 4.64 -8.17 -7.27
CA GLU A 668 5.41 -7.95 -8.50
C GLU A 668 4.70 -8.78 -9.59
N ASN A 669 4.06 -8.10 -10.54
CA ASN A 669 3.25 -8.74 -11.57
C ASN A 669 4.13 -9.54 -12.54
N ALA A 670 4.52 -10.75 -12.16
CA ALA A 670 4.79 -11.81 -13.13
C ALA A 670 3.44 -12.47 -13.46
N HIS A 671 2.92 -12.13 -14.64
CA HIS A 671 1.63 -12.56 -15.15
C HIS A 671 1.65 -14.00 -15.63
N PHE A 672 0.99 -14.91 -14.92
CA PHE A 672 0.42 -16.11 -15.56
C PHE A 672 -1.02 -16.26 -15.09
N GLY A 673 -1.93 -15.80 -15.94
CA GLY A 673 -3.37 -15.81 -15.69
C GLY A 673 -3.98 -17.18 -15.92
N LYS A 674 -5.11 -17.41 -15.25
CA LYS A 674 -6.07 -18.45 -15.64
C LYS A 674 -6.84 -17.94 -16.87
N GLU A 675 -6.96 -18.76 -17.92
CA GLU A 675 -7.68 -18.35 -19.14
C GLU A 675 -9.14 -18.06 -18.79
N TYR A 676 -9.61 -16.84 -19.09
CA TYR A 676 -11.01 -16.45 -18.90
C TYR A 676 -11.76 -16.56 -20.22
N LYS A 677 -12.80 -17.38 -20.25
CA LYS A 677 -13.64 -17.56 -21.44
C LYS A 677 -14.77 -16.54 -21.40
N SER A 678 -14.59 -15.43 -22.10
CA SER A 678 -15.52 -14.29 -22.11
C SER A 678 -16.94 -14.66 -22.59
N SER A 679 -17.10 -15.72 -23.38
CA SER A 679 -18.42 -16.17 -23.85
C SER A 679 -19.27 -16.80 -22.74
N ASP A 680 -18.61 -17.45 -21.77
CA ASP A 680 -19.27 -18.34 -20.79
C ASP A 680 -19.22 -17.74 -19.37
N ASN A 681 -18.61 -16.56 -19.22
CA ASN A 681 -18.36 -15.89 -17.93
C ASN A 681 -17.68 -16.80 -16.89
N LYS A 682 -16.80 -17.71 -17.34
CA LYS A 682 -16.14 -18.72 -16.51
C LYS A 682 -14.64 -18.81 -16.82
N PHE A 683 -13.85 -18.99 -15.77
CA PHE A 683 -12.43 -19.31 -15.89
C PHE A 683 -12.25 -20.78 -16.30
N ILE A 684 -11.40 -21.03 -17.29
CA ILE A 684 -11.05 -22.36 -17.75
C ILE A 684 -10.21 -23.04 -16.66
N THR A 685 -10.59 -24.26 -16.28
CA THR A 685 -9.81 -25.09 -15.37
C THR A 685 -8.83 -25.91 -16.20
N THR A 686 -7.62 -25.41 -16.41
CA THR A 686 -6.56 -26.24 -16.98
C THR A 686 -6.12 -27.27 -15.94
N TYR A 687 -6.25 -28.55 -16.31
CA TYR A 687 -5.70 -29.68 -15.59
C TYR A 687 -4.17 -29.53 -15.52
N GLN A 688 -3.62 -29.70 -14.31
CA GLN A 688 -2.20 -29.73 -13.95
C GLN A 688 -1.43 -28.40 -14.03
N ASP A 689 -1.51 -27.67 -12.91
CA ASP A 689 -0.39 -27.19 -12.08
C ASP A 689 0.80 -26.43 -12.70
N SER A 690 0.83 -26.07 -13.98
CA SER A 690 1.92 -25.25 -14.55
C SER A 690 1.89 -23.81 -14.03
N VAL A 691 0.69 -23.23 -13.87
CA VAL A 691 0.49 -21.87 -13.35
C VAL A 691 0.76 -21.79 -11.85
N THR A 692 0.34 -22.79 -11.08
CA THR A 692 0.63 -22.88 -9.63
C THR A 692 2.12 -23.11 -9.38
N THR A 693 2.79 -23.92 -10.20
CA THR A 693 4.24 -24.17 -10.09
C THR A 693 5.06 -22.97 -10.59
N ALA A 694 4.63 -22.30 -11.66
CA ALA A 694 5.22 -21.04 -12.13
C ALA A 694 5.04 -19.93 -11.10
N ASN A 695 3.84 -19.78 -10.54
CA ASN A 695 3.61 -18.86 -9.42
C ASN A 695 4.46 -19.26 -8.20
N ASN A 696 4.57 -20.52 -7.80
CA ASN A 696 5.43 -20.89 -6.67
C ASN A 696 6.93 -20.60 -6.90
N ASN A 697 7.41 -20.68 -8.14
CA ASN A 697 8.81 -20.40 -8.48
C ASN A 697 9.09 -18.91 -8.77
N LEU A 698 8.13 -18.16 -9.34
CA LEU A 698 8.21 -16.71 -9.54
C LEU A 698 7.89 -15.91 -8.27
N TYR A 699 7.13 -16.48 -7.33
CA TYR A 699 6.81 -15.89 -6.02
C TYR A 699 7.85 -16.23 -4.93
N LYS A 700 9.10 -16.55 -5.31
CA LYS A 700 10.24 -16.19 -4.44
C LYS A 700 10.41 -14.67 -4.47
N GLN A 701 9.34 -13.93 -4.17
CA GLN A 701 9.41 -12.52 -3.82
C GLN A 701 10.39 -12.40 -2.66
N PRO A 702 11.18 -11.31 -2.57
CA PRO A 702 12.02 -11.09 -1.41
C PRO A 702 11.11 -11.04 -0.18
N ARG A 703 11.12 -12.14 0.59
CA ARG A 703 10.47 -12.23 1.90
C ARG A 703 11.51 -11.81 2.91
N VAL A 704 11.30 -10.67 3.54
CA VAL A 704 12.08 -10.29 4.71
C VAL A 704 11.30 -10.75 5.92
N VAL A 705 11.69 -11.91 6.43
CA VAL A 705 11.20 -12.41 7.72
C VAL A 705 11.97 -11.66 8.80
N PHE A 706 11.27 -10.88 9.62
CA PHE A 706 11.88 -10.25 10.77
C PHE A 706 12.07 -11.28 11.89
N ASN A 707 13.22 -11.95 11.90
CA ASN A 707 13.66 -12.72 13.06
C ASN A 707 14.23 -11.77 14.12
N ILE A 708 13.34 -11.06 14.82
CA ILE A 708 13.71 -10.24 15.99
C ILE A 708 13.72 -11.17 17.21
N LYS A 709 14.91 -11.52 17.71
CA LYS A 709 15.12 -12.28 18.95
C LYS A 709 14.85 -11.42 20.20
#